data_AF-A0AAD1D3L8-F1
#
_entry.id   AF-A0AAD1D3L8-F1
#
_cell.length_a   1.000
_cell.length_b   1.000
_cell.length_c   1.000
_cell.angle_alpha   90.00
_cell.angle_beta   90.00
_cell.angle_gamma   90.00
#
_symmetry.space_group_name_H-M   'P 1'
#
loop_
_entity.id
_entity.type
_entity.pdbx_description
1 polymer ?
#
loop_
_entity_poly.entity_id
_entity_poly.type
_entity_poly.pdbx_seq_one_letter_code
_entity_poly.pdbx_strand_id
1 'polypeptide(L)'
;MKLLKSASLSRKAALYSGAAIALLAASPALAASLVLSGDYMKIGLNDGGTLGYSGNTSPGILYDGTGTGTFNPAYDYLTPGTPFEGFVVAGNGGSAFMLANNNDGTLNITGGTLTDYSGVAFNGATYDQRAVWTGTAAGLFTITNDYYFDEGDQRLKIRTTITALSDLTDITFSRQLDPDAVAASGDSSVTNNFRGNGSVSASDLVYAEALVSKYVIGLYTDTSYTHNSAVTFWTKDTASYLSGTDIGNGDNTIGLGFDLGDLLTGATITFDYSYIFGTDISAAIGQNNITGTSTTSDLTNGSVQPVLDGGTLLVDAPGSYGVDISITDNDGTIDTDGNNAAFTGVISGSGGLTKDGAGTLVLTGANTYSGGTTITGGTLVGNTTSLQGDIVNNAALIFDQAVDGTFADDISGSGSLTKDGTGTLILTGTNTYTGGTTVNQGTLQADTNSLQGDILNNAEIVFDQLVDGTFSGIISGSGHLTHYAGGTLTLTGANTYSGGTTISGGIIAGNATSLQGEIINDGALIFEQNTDETFSGAISGNGSVSKRGTGTLQLIGTHDFSGGMLVEHGRLVVNGSLAASDVEVQSGASIGGNGTVGGLIVFDGGTAAPGNSIGELTSATFVIFEAGSTYEVEVDAAGNNDLIVATTTATIEGGTVSVLAEDGDYLPQTSYQIVTAGDGVTGTFTDVTSNLAFLTPTLSYGPNAVTLTMTRNDITFAGAGTTPNQIATGNAIDSAFSPASAVYTALVGASTAEAGRGLDAFSGEIHASSLSIASEGAAQLRRSLIGRSQVSAAADGRNIVLWSEAGGNWIDRDGNGNAADVSSSGYSLLLGIEANVGDTVKIGIAGGTTEADVKLNARGSKADTQSVYGAVYGSAAFGALTLRAGASYADLDTDTTRNVDFRSFGEELTASYGGSAVQVFGEIGYTLPLGKGSVEPFAGVNGLWLKDKDFAETGGIAALEGDGRRRSYSWSSLGLRATIGDAGAPVVGRVQMGWEHALGNVDVTSDLRFAAGGSAFRIEGTPLSKNSVHTEAGLDWRATPRLTLSTRYTGNLGDHGQDHGVRATVAFKL
;
A
#
# COMPACT_ATOMS: atom_id res chain seq x y z
N MET A 1 -14.51 38.83 31.51
CA MET A 1 -15.95 39.08 31.41
C MET A 1 -16.67 37.75 31.66
N LYS A 2 -17.50 37.70 32.71
CA LYS A 2 -18.61 36.78 33.06
C LYS A 2 -18.76 35.46 32.29
N LEU A 3 -18.64 34.28 32.93
CA LEU A 3 -19.57 33.59 33.87
C LEU A 3 -20.62 32.70 33.17
N LEU A 4 -20.50 31.37 33.37
CA LEU A 4 -21.50 30.43 33.95
C LEU A 4 -22.90 30.33 33.32
N LYS A 5 -23.41 29.10 33.05
CA LYS A 5 -24.07 28.21 34.04
C LYS A 5 -24.69 26.93 33.44
N SER A 6 -24.51 25.86 34.19
CA SER A 6 -25.26 24.60 34.31
C SER A 6 -26.78 24.74 34.53
N ALA A 7 -27.57 23.69 34.28
CA ALA A 7 -28.21 22.88 35.33
C ALA A 7 -29.15 21.79 34.79
N SER A 8 -29.09 20.64 35.45
CA SER A 8 -29.99 19.49 35.44
C SER A 8 -31.34 19.79 36.11
N LEU A 9 -32.33 18.90 35.93
CA LEU A 9 -33.12 18.33 37.04
C LEU A 9 -34.08 17.20 36.60
N SER A 10 -33.88 16.03 37.21
CA SER A 10 -34.84 14.93 37.41
C SER A 10 -35.94 15.30 38.40
N ARG A 11 -37.10 14.61 38.42
CA ARG A 11 -37.58 13.82 39.58
C ARG A 11 -38.90 13.06 39.37
N LYS A 12 -38.94 11.90 40.03
CA LYS A 12 -39.97 10.87 40.26
C LYS A 12 -41.15 11.32 41.17
N ALA A 13 -42.26 10.58 41.12
CA ALA A 13 -43.06 10.05 42.25
C ALA A 13 -44.14 9.10 41.64
N ALA A 14 -44.38 7.82 41.96
CA ALA A 14 -44.30 6.93 43.14
C ALA A 14 -45.44 7.05 44.18
N LEU A 15 -46.39 6.11 44.06
CA LEU A 15 -47.03 5.26 45.09
C LEU A 15 -48.06 5.80 46.11
N TYR A 16 -48.83 4.81 46.60
CA TYR A 16 -49.65 4.68 47.82
C TYR A 16 -51.15 5.02 47.71
N SER A 17 -52.10 4.34 48.37
CA SER A 17 -52.24 2.99 48.94
C SER A 17 -53.63 2.91 49.61
N GLY A 18 -54.26 1.74 49.57
CA GLY A 18 -54.82 1.09 50.77
C GLY A 18 -56.17 1.54 51.38
N ALA A 19 -57.08 0.55 51.43
CA ALA A 19 -58.01 0.20 52.51
C ALA A 19 -59.30 1.02 52.69
N ALA A 20 -60.44 0.51 53.19
CA ALA A 20 -61.04 -0.82 53.36
C ALA A 20 -62.44 -0.59 54.02
N ILE A 21 -63.30 -1.63 54.03
CA ILE A 21 -64.32 -1.98 55.06
C ILE A 21 -65.84 -1.66 54.81
N ALA A 22 -66.61 -2.76 54.75
CA ALA A 22 -67.96 -3.09 55.30
C ALA A 22 -69.24 -2.44 54.73
N LEU A 23 -70.43 -3.08 54.71
CA LEU A 23 -70.94 -4.45 54.94
C LEU A 23 -72.48 -4.36 54.73
N LEU A 24 -73.12 -5.39 54.12
CA LEU A 24 -74.39 -6.05 54.52
C LEU A 24 -75.28 -6.52 53.34
N ALA A 25 -75.22 -7.85 53.15
CA ALA A 25 -76.32 -8.82 53.05
C ALA A 25 -77.48 -8.65 52.04
N ALA A 26 -77.56 -9.60 51.09
CA ALA A 26 -78.73 -10.48 50.89
C ALA A 26 -78.33 -11.72 50.04
N SER A 27 -78.76 -12.91 50.47
CA SER A 27 -78.64 -14.21 49.79
C SER A 27 -79.99 -14.59 49.14
N PRO A 28 -80.14 -15.75 48.46
CA PRO A 28 -79.32 -16.37 47.41
C PRO A 28 -80.15 -16.54 46.10
N ALA A 29 -79.51 -16.60 44.93
CA ALA A 29 -80.15 -17.11 43.71
C ALA A 29 -79.12 -17.87 42.86
N LEU A 30 -79.43 -19.11 42.50
CA LEU A 30 -78.67 -19.92 41.55
C LEU A 30 -78.59 -19.20 40.19
N ALA A 31 -77.41 -19.13 39.59
CA ALA A 31 -77.17 -18.78 38.19
C ALA A 31 -75.92 -19.51 37.71
N ALA A 32 -75.73 -19.90 36.45
CA ALA A 32 -76.57 -20.45 35.40
C ALA A 32 -75.53 -21.00 34.40
N SER A 33 -75.79 -22.16 33.82
CA SER A 33 -74.99 -22.77 32.76
C SER A 33 -74.61 -21.82 31.61
N LEU A 34 -73.41 -21.97 31.03
CA LEU A 34 -72.89 -21.08 29.97
C LEU A 34 -72.70 -21.80 28.62
N VAL A 35 -72.98 -21.12 27.51
CA VAL A 35 -72.79 -21.64 26.15
C VAL A 35 -71.89 -20.68 25.36
N LEU A 36 -70.83 -21.22 24.76
CA LEU A 36 -69.93 -20.53 23.83
C LEU A 36 -70.29 -20.94 22.40
N SER A 37 -70.31 -20.01 21.44
CA SER A 37 -70.77 -20.29 20.07
C SER A 37 -70.01 -19.45 19.04
N GLY A 38 -69.28 -20.10 18.13
CA GLY A 38 -68.63 -19.47 16.97
C GLY A 38 -69.14 -20.00 15.64
N ASP A 39 -68.41 -19.76 14.55
CA ASP A 39 -68.76 -20.19 13.18
C ASP A 39 -68.68 -21.71 12.99
N TYR A 40 -67.77 -22.38 13.71
CA TYR A 40 -67.50 -23.82 13.53
C TYR A 40 -67.86 -24.68 14.73
N MET A 41 -67.95 -24.11 15.93
CA MET A 41 -68.18 -24.88 17.16
C MET A 41 -69.21 -24.20 18.08
N LYS A 42 -70.01 -25.03 18.75
CA LYS A 42 -70.91 -24.60 19.82
C LYS A 42 -70.81 -25.53 21.02
N ILE A 43 -70.45 -24.97 22.17
CA ILE A 43 -69.97 -25.72 23.34
C ILE A 43 -70.71 -25.28 24.60
N GLY A 44 -71.24 -26.24 25.37
CA GLY A 44 -71.88 -25.98 26.66
C GLY A 44 -70.98 -26.34 27.84
N LEU A 45 -70.83 -25.39 28.77
CA LEU A 45 -70.04 -25.52 30.00
C LEU A 45 -70.94 -25.57 31.23
N ASN A 46 -70.61 -26.48 32.15
CA ASN A 46 -71.35 -26.64 33.41
C ASN A 46 -70.56 -26.12 34.64
N ASP A 47 -71.26 -26.04 35.78
CA ASP A 47 -70.72 -25.54 37.04
C ASP A 47 -69.61 -26.44 37.65
N GLY A 48 -69.45 -27.66 37.13
CA GLY A 48 -68.37 -28.58 37.45
C GLY A 48 -67.06 -28.29 36.72
N GLY A 49 -67.06 -27.32 35.79
CA GLY A 49 -65.90 -26.98 34.97
C GLY A 49 -65.65 -27.98 33.86
N THR A 50 -66.70 -28.66 33.41
CA THR A 50 -66.67 -29.75 32.40
C THR A 50 -67.63 -29.43 31.26
N LEU A 51 -67.54 -30.19 30.16
CA LEU A 51 -68.34 -30.03 28.95
C LEU A 51 -69.59 -30.94 29.04
N GLY A 52 -70.79 -30.41 28.82
CA GLY A 52 -72.04 -31.20 28.89
C GLY A 52 -72.75 -31.23 30.28
N TYR A 53 -73.80 -32.05 30.45
CA TYR A 53 -74.97 -31.70 31.30
C TYR A 53 -74.99 -32.08 32.80
N SER A 54 -75.27 -31.07 33.64
CA SER A 54 -76.42 -31.10 34.58
C SER A 54 -77.08 -29.69 34.68
N GLY A 55 -78.42 -29.62 34.51
CA GLY A 55 -79.27 -28.40 34.50
C GLY A 55 -79.21 -27.52 33.23
N ASN A 56 -80.32 -27.39 32.46
CA ASN A 56 -80.58 -26.51 31.30
C ASN A 56 -79.48 -26.14 30.25
N THR A 57 -78.23 -26.59 30.31
CA THR A 57 -77.21 -26.35 29.26
C THR A 57 -77.34 -27.36 28.14
N SER A 58 -77.63 -26.88 26.94
CA SER A 58 -77.52 -27.60 25.68
C SER A 58 -76.93 -26.63 24.65
N PRO A 59 -75.94 -27.02 23.84
CA PRO A 59 -75.46 -28.40 23.59
C PRO A 59 -74.26 -28.86 24.44
N GLY A 60 -73.78 -30.10 24.26
CA GLY A 60 -72.48 -30.57 24.72
C GLY A 60 -71.35 -30.02 23.84
N ILE A 61 -71.10 -30.65 22.70
CA ILE A 61 -70.21 -30.15 21.63
C ILE A 61 -70.87 -30.37 20.26
N LEU A 62 -71.18 -29.28 19.56
CA LEU A 62 -71.58 -29.32 18.16
C LEU A 62 -70.45 -28.76 17.29
N TYR A 63 -70.21 -29.42 16.16
CA TYR A 63 -69.26 -28.96 15.14
C TYR A 63 -69.96 -28.80 13.79
N ASP A 64 -69.73 -27.68 13.12
CA ASP A 64 -70.17 -27.40 11.76
C ASP A 64 -68.93 -27.34 10.84
N GLY A 65 -68.65 -28.43 10.14
CA GLY A 65 -67.54 -28.52 9.19
C GLY A 65 -67.67 -27.60 7.96
N THR A 66 -68.77 -26.85 7.82
CA THR A 66 -68.96 -25.84 6.76
C THR A 66 -68.69 -24.40 7.22
N GLY A 67 -68.52 -24.18 8.53
CA GLY A 67 -68.20 -22.86 9.09
C GLY A 67 -69.33 -21.83 8.98
N THR A 68 -70.58 -22.27 8.94
CA THR A 68 -71.74 -21.38 8.75
C THR A 68 -72.42 -20.96 10.05
N GLY A 69 -71.91 -21.41 11.19
CA GLY A 69 -72.52 -21.21 12.51
C GLY A 69 -73.88 -21.90 12.66
N THR A 70 -74.25 -22.80 11.75
CA THR A 70 -75.58 -23.44 11.71
C THR A 70 -75.50 -24.86 12.25
N PHE A 71 -75.71 -24.99 13.56
CA PHE A 71 -75.59 -26.27 14.25
C PHE A 71 -76.89 -27.08 14.26
N ASN A 72 -76.79 -28.38 13.98
CA ASN A 72 -77.90 -29.31 14.17
C ASN A 72 -77.86 -29.92 15.58
N PRO A 73 -78.81 -29.60 16.46
CA PRO A 73 -78.81 -30.10 17.85
C PRO A 73 -79.07 -31.61 17.96
N ALA A 74 -79.36 -32.31 16.85
CA ALA A 74 -79.47 -33.76 16.83
C ALA A 74 -78.11 -34.48 16.69
N TYR A 75 -77.03 -33.77 16.40
CA TYR A 75 -75.68 -34.31 16.18
C TYR A 75 -74.69 -33.68 17.14
N ASP A 76 -74.48 -34.32 18.28
CA ASP A 76 -73.67 -33.83 19.40
C ASP A 76 -72.56 -34.84 19.69
N TYR A 77 -71.30 -34.39 19.67
CA TYR A 77 -70.13 -35.21 19.95
C TYR A 77 -70.06 -35.66 21.42
N LEU A 78 -70.88 -35.03 22.28
CA LEU A 78 -71.14 -35.40 23.66
C LEU A 78 -72.66 -35.44 23.86
N THR A 79 -73.35 -36.41 23.23
CA THR A 79 -74.82 -36.51 23.29
C THR A 79 -75.32 -36.63 24.76
N PRO A 80 -76.48 -36.06 25.15
CA PRO A 80 -76.84 -35.92 26.57
C PRO A 80 -77.13 -37.24 27.32
N GLY A 81 -76.39 -37.47 28.41
CA GLY A 81 -76.65 -38.51 29.44
C GLY A 81 -75.69 -39.70 29.44
N THR A 82 -74.76 -39.70 28.49
CA THR A 82 -73.69 -40.65 28.15
C THR A 82 -73.29 -40.16 26.75
N PRO A 83 -72.08 -39.58 26.57
CA PRO A 83 -70.81 -40.09 27.08
C PRO A 83 -70.12 -39.24 28.17
N PHE A 84 -69.16 -39.89 28.86
CA PHE A 84 -68.37 -39.33 29.96
C PHE A 84 -67.36 -38.30 29.48
N GLU A 85 -67.38 -37.09 30.04
CA GLU A 85 -66.32 -36.10 29.88
C GLU A 85 -65.88 -35.61 31.25
N GLY A 86 -64.58 -35.51 31.47
CA GLY A 86 -64.08 -34.97 32.73
C GLY A 86 -62.58 -34.84 32.79
N PHE A 87 -62.14 -34.29 33.91
CA PHE A 87 -60.73 -34.20 34.24
C PHE A 87 -60.46 -34.71 35.66
N VAL A 88 -59.24 -35.19 35.87
CA VAL A 88 -58.78 -35.74 37.15
C VAL A 88 -57.47 -35.08 37.54
N VAL A 89 -57.33 -34.76 38.82
CA VAL A 89 -56.05 -34.39 39.45
C VAL A 89 -55.73 -35.45 40.49
N ALA A 90 -54.57 -36.10 40.37
CA ALA A 90 -54.08 -37.07 41.34
C ALA A 90 -52.67 -36.70 41.83
N GLY A 91 -52.29 -37.14 43.02
CA GLY A 91 -50.98 -36.88 43.60
C GLY A 91 -50.96 -37.11 45.10
N ASN A 92 -50.01 -36.51 45.82
CA ASN A 92 -49.87 -36.66 47.27
C ASN A 92 -49.71 -35.31 47.97
N GLY A 93 -50.56 -35.03 48.96
CA GLY A 93 -50.54 -33.83 49.81
C GLY A 93 -50.48 -34.16 51.30
N GLY A 94 -49.67 -35.16 51.66
CA GLY A 94 -49.61 -35.80 52.98
C GLY A 94 -50.25 -37.20 53.01
N SER A 95 -51.21 -37.44 52.11
CA SER A 95 -51.73 -38.75 51.71
C SER A 95 -52.08 -38.72 50.22
N ALA A 96 -52.03 -39.87 49.54
CA ALA A 96 -52.41 -39.98 48.14
C ALA A 96 -53.89 -39.59 47.91
N PHE A 97 -54.16 -38.87 46.82
CA PHE A 97 -55.49 -38.45 46.42
C PHE A 97 -55.70 -38.62 44.91
N MET A 98 -56.96 -38.73 44.50
CA MET A 98 -57.43 -38.71 43.12
C MET A 98 -58.79 -38.01 43.11
N LEU A 99 -58.86 -36.82 42.55
CA LEU A 99 -60.03 -35.95 42.59
C LEU A 99 -60.51 -35.73 41.16
N ALA A 100 -61.74 -36.12 40.88
CA ALA A 100 -62.37 -36.04 39.57
C ALA A 100 -63.51 -35.02 39.54
N ASN A 101 -63.58 -34.24 38.46
CA ASN A 101 -64.79 -33.55 38.06
C ASN A 101 -65.23 -34.09 36.69
N ASN A 102 -66.50 -34.47 36.57
CA ASN A 102 -67.07 -34.92 35.31
C ASN A 102 -68.47 -34.35 35.08
N ASN A 103 -68.92 -34.45 33.84
CA ASN A 103 -70.22 -33.99 33.39
C ASN A 103 -71.41 -34.86 33.89
N ASP A 104 -71.15 -36.00 34.54
CA ASP A 104 -72.15 -36.94 35.09
C ASP A 104 -72.23 -36.89 36.64
N GLY A 105 -71.88 -35.75 37.25
CA GLY A 105 -72.19 -35.45 38.65
C GLY A 105 -71.17 -35.89 39.72
N THR A 106 -70.00 -36.41 39.34
CA THR A 106 -68.85 -36.52 40.27
C THR A 106 -68.16 -35.16 40.36
N LEU A 107 -68.27 -34.48 41.50
CA LEU A 107 -67.64 -33.17 41.74
C LEU A 107 -66.77 -33.21 43.00
N ASN A 108 -65.52 -33.64 42.86
CA ASN A 108 -64.56 -33.66 43.98
C ASN A 108 -63.90 -32.29 44.21
N ILE A 109 -63.78 -31.49 43.16
CA ILE A 109 -63.23 -30.14 43.20
C ILE A 109 -64.41 -29.18 43.24
N THR A 110 -64.63 -28.54 44.39
CA THR A 110 -65.86 -27.80 44.72
C THR A 110 -65.58 -26.30 44.87
N GLY A 111 -66.65 -25.48 44.98
CA GLY A 111 -66.51 -24.01 45.04
C GLY A 111 -66.25 -23.35 43.68
N GLY A 112 -66.58 -24.07 42.60
CA GLY A 112 -66.53 -23.62 41.20
C GLY A 112 -67.23 -22.28 40.97
N THR A 113 -66.56 -21.30 40.36
CA THR A 113 -67.23 -20.13 39.74
C THR A 113 -67.00 -20.20 38.24
N LEU A 114 -68.08 -20.31 37.46
CA LEU A 114 -68.06 -20.21 36.00
C LEU A 114 -68.42 -18.78 35.60
N THR A 115 -67.52 -18.09 34.90
CA THR A 115 -67.72 -16.70 34.47
C THR A 115 -67.50 -16.58 32.97
N ASP A 116 -68.45 -15.94 32.29
CA ASP A 116 -68.33 -15.55 30.89
C ASP A 116 -67.40 -14.33 30.75
N TYR A 117 -66.37 -14.48 29.93
CA TYR A 117 -65.40 -13.45 29.57
C TYR A 117 -65.36 -13.20 28.05
N SER A 118 -66.39 -13.62 27.31
CA SER A 118 -66.49 -13.41 25.86
C SER A 118 -66.42 -11.92 25.51
N GLY A 119 -65.47 -11.56 24.64
CA GLY A 119 -65.16 -10.17 24.29
C GLY A 119 -64.56 -9.31 25.40
N VAL A 120 -64.19 -9.90 26.56
CA VAL A 120 -63.62 -9.21 27.72
C VAL A 120 -62.21 -9.71 28.01
N ALA A 121 -61.31 -8.79 28.36
CA ALA A 121 -59.93 -9.15 28.70
C ALA A 121 -59.86 -9.95 30.02
N PHE A 122 -59.24 -11.12 29.99
CA PHE A 122 -58.86 -11.93 31.15
C PHE A 122 -57.40 -12.38 31.04
N ASN A 123 -56.62 -12.19 32.11
CA ASN A 123 -55.16 -12.42 32.13
C ASN A 123 -54.40 -11.81 30.93
N GLY A 124 -54.82 -10.62 30.48
CA GLY A 124 -54.14 -9.85 29.43
C GLY A 124 -54.51 -10.21 27.98
N ALA A 125 -55.40 -11.18 27.75
CA ALA A 125 -55.89 -11.56 26.42
C ALA A 125 -57.42 -11.38 26.32
N THR A 126 -57.91 -11.07 25.13
CA THR A 126 -59.35 -11.00 24.79
C THR A 126 -59.61 -11.99 23.66
N TYR A 127 -60.67 -12.79 23.77
CA TYR A 127 -61.12 -13.73 22.75
C TYR A 127 -62.61 -13.53 22.50
N ASP A 128 -63.09 -13.82 21.30
CA ASP A 128 -64.50 -13.67 20.96
C ASP A 128 -65.39 -14.54 21.86
N GLN A 129 -64.99 -15.79 22.09
CA GLN A 129 -65.66 -16.74 22.96
C GLN A 129 -64.73 -17.15 24.10
N ARG A 130 -65.09 -16.85 25.35
CA ARG A 130 -64.27 -17.24 26.51
C ARG A 130 -65.08 -17.47 27.77
N ALA A 131 -64.75 -18.54 28.48
CA ALA A 131 -65.31 -18.85 29.79
C ALA A 131 -64.22 -19.32 30.75
N VAL A 132 -64.24 -18.81 31.97
CA VAL A 132 -63.27 -19.19 33.01
C VAL A 132 -64.00 -19.90 34.13
N TRP A 133 -63.57 -21.12 34.43
CA TRP A 133 -64.03 -21.87 35.59
C TRP A 133 -62.91 -21.98 36.62
N THR A 134 -63.18 -21.63 37.88
CA THR A 134 -62.22 -21.75 38.98
C THR A 134 -62.78 -22.61 40.12
N GLY A 135 -62.11 -23.70 40.49
CA GLY A 135 -62.49 -24.61 41.58
C GLY A 135 -61.42 -24.77 42.65
N THR A 136 -61.78 -25.30 43.83
CA THR A 136 -60.86 -25.56 44.94
C THR A 136 -61.02 -26.98 45.49
N ALA A 137 -59.89 -27.65 45.75
CA ALA A 137 -59.83 -29.00 46.28
C ALA A 137 -59.44 -28.98 47.77
N ALA A 138 -60.39 -28.67 48.66
CA ALA A 138 -60.33 -28.86 50.12
C ALA A 138 -58.97 -28.58 50.82
N GLY A 139 -58.25 -27.52 50.41
CA GLY A 139 -56.97 -27.11 51.02
C GLY A 139 -55.70 -27.67 50.35
N LEU A 140 -55.83 -28.49 49.30
CA LEU A 140 -54.71 -29.03 48.52
C LEU A 140 -54.27 -28.09 47.40
N PHE A 141 -55.21 -27.64 46.55
CA PHE A 141 -54.95 -26.73 45.44
C PHE A 141 -56.21 -25.96 45.01
N THR A 142 -55.99 -24.87 44.28
CA THR A 142 -57.00 -24.25 43.40
C THR A 142 -56.69 -24.59 41.96
N ILE A 143 -57.72 -24.76 41.14
CA ILE A 143 -57.59 -25.03 39.70
C ILE A 143 -58.43 -24.04 38.91
N THR A 144 -57.87 -23.52 37.82
CA THR A 144 -58.56 -22.68 36.84
C THR A 144 -58.53 -23.39 35.49
N ASN A 145 -59.69 -23.59 34.88
CA ASN A 145 -59.82 -24.00 33.49
C ASN A 145 -60.35 -22.80 32.70
N ASP A 146 -59.52 -22.29 31.80
CA ASP A 146 -59.81 -21.14 30.94
C ASP A 146 -60.07 -21.66 29.52
N TYR A 147 -61.34 -21.62 29.12
CA TYR A 147 -61.87 -22.11 27.85
C TYR A 147 -61.97 -20.94 26.88
N TYR A 148 -61.32 -21.01 25.71
CA TYR A 148 -61.33 -19.90 24.76
C TYR A 148 -61.18 -20.33 23.30
N PHE A 149 -61.79 -19.55 22.41
CA PHE A 149 -61.62 -19.60 20.96
C PHE A 149 -62.16 -18.32 20.30
N ASP A 150 -61.66 -17.96 19.12
CA ASP A 150 -62.20 -16.85 18.32
C ASP A 150 -63.30 -17.34 17.35
N GLU A 151 -64.10 -16.43 16.77
CA GLU A 151 -65.30 -16.82 15.99
C GLU A 151 -65.01 -17.83 14.86
N GLY A 152 -63.85 -17.69 14.20
CA GLY A 152 -63.41 -18.56 13.10
C GLY A 152 -62.54 -19.75 13.50
N ASP A 153 -62.26 -19.96 14.80
CA ASP A 153 -61.46 -21.10 15.27
C ASP A 153 -62.24 -22.42 15.13
N GLN A 154 -61.53 -23.50 14.78
CA GLN A 154 -62.08 -24.87 14.68
C GLN A 154 -61.60 -25.81 15.79
N ARG A 155 -61.00 -25.24 16.84
CA ARG A 155 -60.57 -25.99 18.04
C ARG A 155 -60.91 -25.23 19.31
N LEU A 156 -61.33 -25.95 20.34
CA LEU A 156 -61.50 -25.41 21.68
C LEU A 156 -60.15 -25.48 22.40
N LYS A 157 -59.58 -24.32 22.76
CA LYS A 157 -58.35 -24.24 23.54
C LYS A 157 -58.69 -24.18 25.02
N ILE A 158 -57.93 -24.93 25.82
CA ILE A 158 -58.11 -24.98 27.27
C ILE A 158 -56.75 -24.76 27.92
N ARG A 159 -56.68 -23.70 28.74
CA ARG A 159 -55.56 -23.46 29.64
C ARG A 159 -55.94 -23.89 31.04
N THR A 160 -55.22 -24.88 31.59
CA THR A 160 -55.41 -25.31 32.97
C THR A 160 -54.28 -24.79 33.85
N THR A 161 -54.65 -24.11 34.93
CA THR A 161 -53.72 -23.57 35.93
C THR A 161 -54.02 -24.18 37.29
N ILE A 162 -53.05 -24.87 37.89
CA ILE A 162 -53.16 -25.43 39.25
C ILE A 162 -52.22 -24.66 40.17
N THR A 163 -52.75 -24.12 41.27
CA THR A 163 -51.99 -23.43 42.31
C THR A 163 -52.08 -24.22 43.61
N ALA A 164 -50.93 -24.66 44.13
CA ALA A 164 -50.85 -25.42 45.36
C ALA A 164 -51.24 -24.59 46.59
N LEU A 165 -52.09 -25.14 47.45
CA LEU A 165 -52.46 -24.61 48.77
C LEU A 165 -51.75 -25.35 49.92
N SER A 166 -51.12 -26.49 49.61
CA SER A 166 -50.19 -27.26 50.44
C SER A 166 -49.05 -27.77 49.56
N ASP A 167 -47.98 -28.34 50.14
CA ASP A 167 -46.94 -29.01 49.34
C ASP A 167 -47.53 -30.29 48.72
N LEU A 168 -47.34 -30.45 47.41
CA LEU A 168 -47.86 -31.56 46.62
C LEU A 168 -46.71 -32.25 45.88
N THR A 169 -46.73 -33.58 45.83
CA THR A 169 -45.78 -34.38 45.04
C THR A 169 -46.50 -35.31 44.07
N ASP A 170 -45.78 -35.72 43.02
CA ASP A 170 -46.25 -36.66 41.98
C ASP A 170 -47.61 -36.24 41.38
N ILE A 171 -47.78 -34.95 41.10
CA ILE A 171 -49.04 -34.43 40.59
C ILE A 171 -49.20 -34.88 39.14
N THR A 172 -50.34 -35.49 38.86
CA THR A 172 -50.76 -35.85 37.51
C THR A 172 -52.13 -35.25 37.22
N PHE A 173 -52.32 -34.87 35.97
CA PHE A 173 -53.60 -34.41 35.45
C PHE A 173 -54.00 -35.28 34.27
N SER A 174 -55.29 -35.58 34.12
CA SER A 174 -55.80 -36.11 32.86
C SER A 174 -57.07 -35.38 32.43
N ARG A 175 -57.21 -35.20 31.12
CA ARG A 175 -58.45 -34.83 30.44
C ARG A 175 -58.89 -36.02 29.62
N GLN A 176 -60.12 -36.46 29.80
CA GLN A 176 -60.63 -37.63 29.09
C GLN A 176 -62.09 -37.47 28.70
N LEU A 177 -62.41 -38.09 27.57
CA LEU A 177 -63.77 -38.21 27.09
C LEU A 177 -64.02 -39.62 26.55
N ASP A 178 -65.27 -40.03 26.62
CA ASP A 178 -65.81 -41.07 25.77
C ASP A 178 -66.33 -40.39 24.48
N PRO A 179 -65.72 -40.65 23.32
CA PRO A 179 -66.04 -39.94 22.10
C PRO A 179 -67.24 -40.58 21.39
N ASP A 180 -68.44 -40.09 21.66
CA ASP A 180 -69.62 -40.38 20.84
C ASP A 180 -69.64 -39.44 19.63
N ALA A 181 -68.85 -39.73 18.61
CA ALA A 181 -68.73 -38.91 17.40
C ALA A 181 -70.00 -38.96 16.50
N VAL A 182 -71.18 -38.69 17.04
CA VAL A 182 -72.48 -38.65 16.34
C VAL A 182 -72.64 -37.29 15.66
N ALA A 183 -71.81 -37.04 14.66
CA ALA A 183 -71.70 -35.74 14.00
C ALA A 183 -72.58 -35.61 12.75
N ALA A 184 -73.03 -36.73 12.17
CA ALA A 184 -73.95 -36.74 11.04
C ALA A 184 -74.91 -37.94 11.06
N SER A 185 -75.81 -38.01 10.06
CA SER A 185 -76.77 -39.11 9.94
C SER A 185 -76.08 -40.45 9.71
N GLY A 186 -76.34 -41.42 10.59
CA GLY A 186 -75.83 -42.79 10.48
C GLY A 186 -74.67 -43.12 11.41
N ASP A 187 -74.10 -42.12 12.10
CA ASP A 187 -73.08 -42.33 13.13
C ASP A 187 -73.65 -43.01 14.39
N SER A 188 -72.78 -43.65 15.19
CA SER A 188 -73.09 -44.32 16.46
C SER A 188 -72.01 -44.06 17.51
N SER A 189 -72.20 -44.55 18.74
CA SER A 189 -71.22 -44.46 19.84
C SER A 189 -69.95 -45.31 19.65
N VAL A 190 -69.87 -46.07 18.56
CA VAL A 190 -68.68 -46.88 18.25
C VAL A 190 -67.80 -46.07 17.31
N THR A 191 -66.53 -45.90 17.66
CA THR A 191 -65.56 -45.11 16.87
C THR A 191 -64.31 -45.92 16.53
N ASN A 192 -63.59 -45.45 15.51
CA ASN A 192 -62.20 -45.86 15.30
C ASN A 192 -61.31 -44.91 16.10
N ASN A 193 -60.51 -45.45 17.02
CA ASN A 193 -59.65 -44.68 17.91
C ASN A 193 -58.20 -44.78 17.46
N PHE A 194 -57.50 -43.66 17.47
CA PHE A 194 -56.15 -43.55 16.97
C PHE A 194 -55.32 -42.66 17.88
N ARG A 195 -54.03 -42.95 17.94
CA ARG A 195 -53.01 -42.11 18.56
C ARG A 195 -52.03 -41.64 17.49
N GLY A 196 -51.72 -40.35 17.50
CA GLY A 196 -50.85 -39.70 16.52
C GLY A 196 -51.38 -39.77 15.09
N ASN A 197 -50.61 -39.21 14.17
CA ASN A 197 -50.77 -39.45 12.74
C ASN A 197 -49.39 -39.34 12.04
N GLY A 198 -49.35 -39.37 10.71
CA GLY A 198 -48.09 -39.23 9.95
C GLY A 198 -47.35 -37.89 10.12
N SER A 199 -47.91 -36.91 10.84
CA SER A 199 -47.38 -35.55 11.01
C SER A 199 -47.37 -35.07 12.47
N VAL A 200 -47.87 -35.87 13.42
CA VAL A 200 -48.06 -35.53 14.84
C VAL A 200 -47.81 -36.79 15.69
N SER A 201 -46.99 -36.66 16.73
CA SER A 201 -46.60 -37.76 17.61
C SER A 201 -47.80 -38.44 18.29
N ALA A 202 -47.67 -39.75 18.54
CA ALA A 202 -48.67 -40.53 19.28
C ALA A 202 -48.79 -40.14 20.76
N SER A 203 -47.82 -39.41 21.32
CA SER A 203 -47.92 -38.85 22.68
C SER A 203 -48.78 -37.59 22.73
N ASP A 204 -48.81 -36.84 21.63
CA ASP A 204 -49.33 -35.47 21.58
C ASP A 204 -50.80 -35.43 21.14
N LEU A 205 -51.24 -36.47 20.42
CA LEU A 205 -52.56 -36.55 19.79
C LEU A 205 -53.22 -37.91 20.03
N VAL A 206 -54.47 -37.88 20.50
CA VAL A 206 -55.41 -39.01 20.42
C VAL A 206 -56.73 -38.53 19.84
N TYR A 207 -57.34 -39.32 18.97
CA TYR A 207 -58.62 -38.96 18.37
C TYR A 207 -59.48 -40.17 18.08
N ALA A 208 -60.77 -39.90 17.95
CA ALA A 208 -61.80 -40.84 17.57
C ALA A 208 -62.45 -40.37 16.26
N GLU A 209 -62.66 -41.31 15.36
CA GLU A 209 -63.28 -41.12 14.07
C GLU A 209 -64.62 -41.88 14.03
N ALA A 210 -65.69 -41.17 13.66
CA ALA A 210 -67.00 -41.78 13.43
C ALA A 210 -66.93 -42.83 12.30
N LEU A 211 -67.59 -43.97 12.49
CA LEU A 211 -67.51 -45.07 11.51
C LEU A 211 -68.10 -44.73 10.15
N VAL A 212 -69.15 -43.89 10.09
CA VAL A 212 -69.88 -43.58 8.86
C VAL A 212 -69.46 -42.23 8.28
N SER A 213 -69.56 -41.14 9.04
CA SER A 213 -69.27 -39.79 8.54
C SER A 213 -67.79 -39.49 8.41
N LYS A 214 -66.91 -40.22 9.11
CA LYS A 214 -65.47 -39.96 9.25
C LYS A 214 -65.11 -38.71 10.04
N TYR A 215 -66.09 -38.07 10.65
CA TYR A 215 -65.85 -36.87 11.45
C TYR A 215 -65.04 -37.22 12.70
N VAL A 216 -64.17 -36.30 13.07
CA VAL A 216 -63.17 -36.48 14.12
C VAL A 216 -63.47 -35.61 15.34
N ILE A 217 -63.29 -36.19 16.52
CA ILE A 217 -63.05 -35.48 17.77
C ILE A 217 -61.74 -36.00 18.37
N GLY A 218 -60.86 -35.09 18.75
CA GLY A 218 -59.58 -35.46 19.34
C GLY A 218 -59.14 -34.54 20.46
N LEU A 219 -58.18 -35.03 21.24
CA LEU A 219 -57.44 -34.26 22.21
C LEU A 219 -56.01 -34.10 21.72
N TYR A 220 -55.54 -32.86 21.73
CA TYR A 220 -54.21 -32.48 21.30
C TYR A 220 -53.51 -31.61 22.34
N THR A 221 -52.21 -31.79 22.50
CA THR A 221 -51.35 -30.88 23.25
C THR A 221 -50.00 -30.75 22.56
N ASP A 222 -49.45 -29.54 22.57
CA ASP A 222 -48.07 -29.20 22.21
C ASP A 222 -47.27 -28.81 23.46
N THR A 223 -47.76 -29.17 24.64
CA THR A 223 -47.16 -28.74 25.88
C THR A 223 -45.77 -29.34 26.07
N SER A 224 -44.88 -28.58 26.70
CA SER A 224 -43.54 -29.04 27.04
C SER A 224 -43.49 -29.95 28.28
N TYR A 225 -44.61 -30.13 29.00
CA TYR A 225 -44.67 -31.06 30.13
C TYR A 225 -44.63 -32.51 29.65
N THR A 226 -44.11 -33.41 30.47
CA THR A 226 -44.18 -34.85 30.21
C THR A 226 -45.65 -35.25 30.11
N HIS A 227 -46.06 -35.75 28.94
CA HIS A 227 -47.44 -36.11 28.67
C HIS A 227 -47.51 -37.34 27.76
N ASN A 228 -48.70 -37.92 27.68
CA ASN A 228 -49.00 -38.97 26.73
C ASN A 228 -50.50 -38.99 26.42
N SER A 229 -50.84 -39.61 25.31
CA SER A 229 -52.21 -39.87 24.90
C SER A 229 -52.52 -41.35 25.02
N ALA A 230 -53.78 -41.72 25.26
CA ALA A 230 -54.17 -43.13 25.34
C ALA A 230 -55.61 -43.39 24.92
N VAL A 231 -55.86 -44.64 24.51
CA VAL A 231 -57.18 -45.24 24.30
C VAL A 231 -57.36 -46.34 25.35
N THR A 232 -58.34 -46.18 26.24
CA THR A 232 -58.51 -47.03 27.42
C THR A 232 -59.94 -47.54 27.58
N PHE A 233 -60.13 -48.56 28.40
CA PHE A 233 -61.46 -48.92 28.89
C PHE A 233 -61.87 -47.92 29.98
N TRP A 234 -63.17 -47.67 30.16
CA TRP A 234 -63.79 -46.78 31.14
C TRP A 234 -63.01 -46.61 32.46
N THR A 235 -62.12 -45.61 32.51
CA THR A 235 -61.24 -45.35 33.65
C THR A 235 -61.06 -43.86 33.95
N LYS A 236 -60.90 -43.55 35.24
CA LYS A 236 -60.55 -42.22 35.77
C LYS A 236 -59.09 -42.18 36.25
N ASP A 237 -58.33 -43.25 36.04
CA ASP A 237 -56.94 -43.35 36.46
C ASP A 237 -56.01 -42.59 35.51
N THR A 238 -55.37 -41.53 36.01
CA THR A 238 -54.44 -40.69 35.24
C THR A 238 -53.24 -41.48 34.71
N ALA A 239 -52.78 -42.50 35.44
CA ALA A 239 -51.65 -43.33 35.07
C ALA A 239 -51.92 -44.17 33.81
N SER A 240 -53.18 -44.57 33.59
CA SER A 240 -53.59 -45.32 32.40
C SER A 240 -53.46 -44.49 31.10
N TYR A 241 -53.61 -43.17 31.20
CA TYR A 241 -53.42 -42.25 30.07
C TYR A 241 -51.95 -41.89 29.86
N LEU A 242 -51.19 -41.70 30.94
CA LEU A 242 -49.75 -41.45 30.87
C LEU A 242 -48.92 -42.62 30.34
N SER A 243 -49.40 -43.86 30.52
CA SER A 243 -48.71 -45.05 30.02
C SER A 243 -48.81 -45.26 28.51
N GLY A 244 -49.68 -44.50 27.82
CA GLY A 244 -49.90 -44.67 26.40
C GLY A 244 -50.65 -45.95 26.06
N THR A 245 -51.54 -46.41 26.95
CA THR A 245 -52.37 -47.59 26.72
C THR A 245 -53.17 -47.41 25.42
N ASP A 246 -53.27 -48.47 24.61
CA ASP A 246 -54.07 -48.46 23.39
C ASP A 246 -54.81 -49.79 23.26
N ILE A 247 -56.08 -49.80 23.67
CA ILE A 247 -56.94 -50.99 23.53
C ILE A 247 -57.71 -51.04 22.19
N GLY A 248 -57.47 -50.07 21.31
CA GLY A 248 -58.03 -49.99 19.96
C GLY A 248 -59.47 -49.45 19.87
N ASN A 249 -60.12 -49.78 18.76
CA ASN A 249 -61.41 -49.23 18.34
C ASN A 249 -62.59 -49.77 19.16
N GLY A 250 -63.66 -49.00 19.25
CA GLY A 250 -64.85 -49.36 20.03
C GLY A 250 -65.49 -48.18 20.75
N ASP A 251 -66.39 -48.50 21.67
CA ASP A 251 -66.95 -47.59 22.68
C ASP A 251 -65.96 -47.56 23.87
N ASN A 252 -64.89 -46.77 23.71
CA ASN A 252 -63.72 -46.69 24.59
C ASN A 252 -63.37 -45.22 24.88
N THR A 253 -62.84 -44.92 26.05
CA THR A 253 -62.41 -43.56 26.39
C THR A 253 -61.07 -43.20 25.72
N ILE A 254 -60.97 -41.98 25.22
CA ILE A 254 -59.71 -41.36 24.80
C ILE A 254 -59.30 -40.26 25.78
N GLY A 255 -58.01 -40.05 25.97
CA GLY A 255 -57.55 -39.04 26.92
C GLY A 255 -56.09 -38.63 26.79
N LEU A 256 -55.79 -37.46 27.35
CA LEU A 256 -54.44 -36.95 27.56
C LEU A 256 -54.11 -37.02 29.05
N GLY A 257 -52.95 -37.59 29.36
CA GLY A 257 -52.36 -37.58 30.70
C GLY A 257 -51.13 -36.69 30.74
N PHE A 258 -50.96 -35.95 31.82
CA PHE A 258 -49.85 -35.03 32.07
C PHE A 258 -49.22 -35.36 33.41
N ASP A 259 -47.90 -35.49 33.43
CA ASP A 259 -47.08 -35.55 34.63
C ASP A 259 -46.57 -34.14 34.92
N LEU A 260 -47.07 -33.60 36.03
CA LEU A 260 -46.88 -32.21 36.45
C LEU A 260 -45.82 -32.11 37.57
N GLY A 261 -45.27 -33.23 38.03
CA GLY A 261 -44.23 -33.28 39.06
C GLY A 261 -44.65 -32.73 40.42
N ASP A 262 -43.70 -32.12 41.13
CA ASP A 262 -43.90 -31.59 42.48
C ASP A 262 -44.29 -30.09 42.45
N LEU A 263 -45.23 -29.71 43.32
CA LEU A 263 -45.71 -28.33 43.43
C LEU A 263 -45.75 -27.87 44.89
N LEU A 264 -44.81 -27.00 45.28
CA LEU A 264 -44.75 -26.42 46.62
C LEU A 264 -45.92 -25.46 46.89
N THR A 265 -46.27 -25.28 48.16
CA THR A 265 -47.33 -24.35 48.60
C THR A 265 -47.15 -22.95 47.98
N GLY A 266 -48.17 -22.47 47.27
CA GLY A 266 -48.19 -21.17 46.58
C GLY A 266 -47.58 -21.17 45.18
N ALA A 267 -46.89 -22.24 44.77
CA ALA A 267 -46.44 -22.40 43.39
C ALA A 267 -47.62 -22.71 42.46
N THR A 268 -47.47 -22.33 41.19
CA THR A 268 -48.49 -22.49 40.17
C THR A 268 -47.90 -23.18 38.96
N ILE A 269 -48.63 -24.15 38.41
CA ILE A 269 -48.32 -24.78 37.13
C ILE A 269 -49.42 -24.46 36.13
N THR A 270 -49.07 -24.23 34.86
CA THR A 270 -50.02 -23.89 33.80
C THR A 270 -49.64 -24.62 32.54
N PHE A 271 -50.59 -25.32 31.93
CA PHE A 271 -50.41 -26.10 30.72
C PHE A 271 -51.64 -25.99 29.82
N ASP A 272 -51.41 -26.18 28.53
CA ASP A 272 -52.39 -25.97 27.47
C ASP A 272 -52.68 -27.30 26.75
N TYR A 273 -53.94 -27.52 26.42
CA TYR A 273 -54.40 -28.60 25.54
C TYR A 273 -55.66 -28.15 24.82
N SER A 274 -56.07 -28.90 23.80
CA SER A 274 -57.21 -28.52 22.96
C SER A 274 -58.06 -29.73 22.60
N TYR A 275 -59.35 -29.48 22.38
CA TYR A 275 -60.20 -30.36 21.60
C TYR A 275 -60.11 -29.94 20.13
N ILE A 276 -59.89 -30.91 19.25
CA ILE A 276 -59.79 -30.71 17.80
C ILE A 276 -60.96 -31.40 17.10
N PHE A 277 -61.42 -30.79 16.01
CA PHE A 277 -62.56 -31.27 15.23
C PHE A 277 -62.25 -31.18 13.74
N GLY A 278 -62.86 -32.05 12.96
CA GLY A 278 -62.73 -32.04 11.50
C GLY A 278 -63.66 -33.04 10.84
N THR A 279 -63.90 -32.85 9.53
CA THR A 279 -64.64 -33.84 8.71
C THR A 279 -63.85 -35.13 8.48
N ASP A 280 -62.53 -35.07 8.69
CA ASP A 280 -61.57 -36.16 8.76
C ASP A 280 -60.33 -35.68 9.56
N ILE A 281 -59.37 -36.57 9.80
CA ILE A 281 -58.17 -36.24 10.57
C ILE A 281 -57.25 -35.22 9.86
N SER A 282 -57.23 -35.19 8.52
CA SER A 282 -56.45 -34.22 7.76
C SER A 282 -57.02 -32.82 7.88
N ALA A 283 -58.35 -32.68 7.87
CA ALA A 283 -59.03 -31.41 8.14
C ALA A 283 -58.81 -30.97 9.59
N ALA A 284 -58.87 -31.90 10.55
CA ALA A 284 -58.65 -31.60 11.97
C ALA A 284 -57.23 -31.11 12.27
N ILE A 285 -56.21 -31.57 11.52
CA ILE A 285 -54.80 -31.18 11.72
C ILE A 285 -54.41 -29.97 10.86
N GLY A 286 -54.71 -30.02 9.57
CA GLY A 286 -54.27 -29.03 8.59
C GLY A 286 -54.95 -27.66 8.76
N GLN A 287 -56.24 -27.63 9.10
CA GLN A 287 -56.95 -26.35 9.31
C GLN A 287 -56.66 -25.72 10.68
N ASN A 288 -56.07 -26.48 11.61
CA ASN A 288 -55.74 -26.04 12.97
C ASN A 288 -54.24 -25.77 13.18
N ASN A 289 -53.41 -25.79 12.12
CA ASN A 289 -51.95 -25.60 12.16
C ASN A 289 -51.26 -26.49 13.20
N ILE A 290 -51.63 -27.77 13.25
CA ILE A 290 -51.00 -28.74 14.15
C ILE A 290 -49.73 -29.27 13.47
N THR A 291 -48.55 -28.93 13.99
CA THR A 291 -47.24 -29.37 13.50
C THR A 291 -46.53 -30.22 14.55
N GLY A 292 -46.14 -31.46 14.23
CA GLY A 292 -45.30 -32.28 15.09
C GLY A 292 -43.80 -32.01 14.87
N THR A 293 -43.01 -32.09 15.93
CA THR A 293 -41.54 -32.15 15.86
C THR A 293 -41.09 -33.59 15.54
N SER A 294 -40.57 -33.82 14.33
CA SER A 294 -39.88 -35.09 14.01
C SER A 294 -38.46 -35.05 14.54
N THR A 295 -38.00 -36.12 15.17
CA THR A 295 -36.67 -36.22 15.77
C THR A 295 -35.67 -36.89 14.83
N THR A 296 -34.37 -36.76 15.09
CA THR A 296 -33.32 -37.53 14.39
C THR A 296 -33.47 -39.06 14.52
N SER A 297 -34.22 -39.53 15.53
CA SER A 297 -34.59 -40.94 15.69
C SER A 297 -35.62 -41.40 14.64
N ASP A 298 -36.50 -40.50 14.19
CA ASP A 298 -37.50 -40.78 13.14
C ASP A 298 -36.87 -40.81 11.74
N LEU A 299 -35.79 -40.04 11.54
CA LEU A 299 -34.96 -40.10 10.33
C LEU A 299 -34.16 -41.41 10.28
N THR A 300 -33.50 -41.79 11.37
CA THR A 300 -32.60 -42.96 11.38
C THR A 300 -33.31 -44.32 11.32
N ASN A 301 -34.61 -44.39 11.66
CA ASN A 301 -35.40 -45.61 11.58
C ASN A 301 -36.18 -45.79 10.25
N GLY A 302 -36.10 -44.82 9.34
CA GLY A 302 -36.74 -44.89 8.01
C GLY A 302 -38.28 -44.79 8.03
N SER A 303 -38.87 -44.31 9.13
CA SER A 303 -40.33 -44.18 9.26
C SER A 303 -40.92 -42.99 8.48
N VAL A 304 -40.06 -42.08 7.99
CA VAL A 304 -40.43 -40.90 7.22
C VAL A 304 -39.43 -40.67 6.07
N GLN A 305 -39.93 -40.28 4.90
CA GLN A 305 -39.11 -39.76 3.80
C GLN A 305 -39.19 -38.23 3.84
N PRO A 306 -38.13 -37.52 4.27
CA PRO A 306 -38.16 -36.06 4.38
C PRO A 306 -38.34 -35.38 3.02
N VAL A 307 -39.35 -34.49 2.95
CA VAL A 307 -39.60 -33.57 1.83
C VAL A 307 -39.33 -32.16 2.33
N LEU A 308 -38.35 -31.47 1.76
CA LEU A 308 -38.09 -30.06 2.04
C LEU A 308 -38.92 -29.19 1.09
N ASP A 309 -39.88 -28.47 1.65
CA ASP A 309 -40.80 -27.56 0.95
C ASP A 309 -40.74 -26.17 1.59
N GLY A 310 -39.58 -25.52 1.47
CA GLY A 310 -39.25 -24.24 2.11
C GLY A 310 -38.86 -24.33 3.59
N GLY A 311 -38.80 -25.54 4.15
CA GLY A 311 -38.51 -25.78 5.57
C GLY A 311 -37.02 -26.03 5.89
N THR A 312 -36.70 -26.01 7.19
CA THR A 312 -35.38 -26.33 7.73
C THR A 312 -35.37 -27.68 8.43
N LEU A 313 -34.47 -28.56 8.01
CA LEU A 313 -34.07 -29.75 8.77
C LEU A 313 -32.94 -29.37 9.74
N LEU A 314 -33.24 -29.41 11.03
CA LEU A 314 -32.27 -29.16 12.10
C LEU A 314 -31.52 -30.44 12.48
N VAL A 315 -30.19 -30.39 12.51
CA VAL A 315 -29.34 -31.49 13.02
C VAL A 315 -29.05 -31.25 14.50
N ASP A 316 -29.85 -31.87 15.38
CA ASP A 316 -29.74 -31.70 16.84
C ASP A 316 -28.60 -32.52 17.48
N ALA A 317 -28.00 -33.46 16.74
CA ALA A 317 -26.88 -34.27 17.18
C ALA A 317 -25.97 -34.70 16.01
N PRO A 318 -24.66 -34.91 16.24
CA PRO A 318 -23.76 -35.39 15.20
C PRO A 318 -24.09 -36.84 14.82
N GLY A 319 -23.96 -37.19 13.55
CA GLY A 319 -24.34 -38.53 13.09
C GLY A 319 -24.24 -38.76 11.59
N SER A 320 -24.63 -39.98 11.18
CA SER A 320 -24.77 -40.36 9.77
C SER A 320 -26.22 -40.73 9.49
N TYR A 321 -26.78 -40.15 8.45
CA TYR A 321 -28.18 -40.25 8.06
C TYR A 321 -28.27 -40.88 6.67
N GLY A 322 -28.86 -42.08 6.59
CA GLY A 322 -28.97 -42.86 5.35
C GLY A 322 -30.28 -42.71 4.59
N VAL A 323 -31.04 -41.65 4.90
CA VAL A 323 -32.34 -41.40 4.27
C VAL A 323 -32.20 -40.61 2.98
N ASP A 324 -33.08 -40.90 2.02
CA ASP A 324 -33.25 -40.05 0.85
C ASP A 324 -34.02 -38.78 1.24
N ILE A 325 -33.68 -37.66 0.61
CA ILE A 325 -34.35 -36.37 0.81
C ILE A 325 -34.87 -35.90 -0.56
N SER A 326 -36.08 -35.35 -0.60
CA SER A 326 -36.57 -34.64 -1.79
C SER A 326 -36.75 -33.15 -1.48
N ILE A 327 -36.32 -32.29 -2.39
CA ILE A 327 -36.44 -30.82 -2.32
C ILE A 327 -37.42 -30.37 -3.39
N THR A 328 -38.51 -29.73 -3.00
CA THR A 328 -39.50 -29.16 -3.93
C THR A 328 -39.01 -27.85 -4.54
N ASP A 329 -39.79 -27.22 -5.42
CA ASP A 329 -39.49 -25.91 -6.01
C ASP A 329 -39.40 -24.75 -4.99
N ASN A 330 -39.78 -24.96 -3.72
CA ASN A 330 -39.69 -23.96 -2.66
C ASN A 330 -38.36 -24.03 -1.87
N ASP A 331 -37.38 -24.78 -2.37
CA ASP A 331 -36.06 -24.99 -1.76
C ASP A 331 -36.10 -25.70 -0.40
N GLY A 332 -34.92 -25.94 0.18
CA GLY A 332 -34.79 -26.61 1.48
C GLY A 332 -33.53 -26.23 2.22
N THR A 333 -33.59 -26.16 3.55
CA THR A 333 -32.42 -25.88 4.41
C THR A 333 -32.06 -27.10 5.24
N ILE A 334 -30.76 -27.41 5.32
CA ILE A 334 -30.18 -28.29 6.34
C ILE A 334 -29.32 -27.40 7.24
N ASP A 335 -29.78 -27.17 8.47
CA ASP A 335 -29.05 -26.43 9.50
C ASP A 335 -28.33 -27.43 10.41
N THR A 336 -27.01 -27.35 10.45
CA THR A 336 -26.21 -28.26 11.27
C THR A 336 -26.22 -27.94 12.76
N ASP A 337 -26.70 -26.76 13.20
CA ASP A 337 -26.69 -26.32 14.62
C ASP A 337 -25.33 -26.52 15.34
N GLY A 338 -24.23 -26.43 14.58
CA GLY A 338 -22.87 -26.67 15.11
C GLY A 338 -22.44 -28.15 15.17
N ASN A 339 -23.30 -29.10 14.81
CA ASN A 339 -23.02 -30.53 14.79
C ASN A 339 -22.45 -31.01 13.45
N ASN A 340 -21.57 -32.02 13.47
CA ASN A 340 -21.08 -32.64 12.24
C ASN A 340 -22.03 -33.78 11.80
N ALA A 341 -22.53 -33.73 10.57
CA ALA A 341 -23.46 -34.71 10.03
C ALA A 341 -23.04 -35.20 8.65
N ALA A 342 -23.24 -36.49 8.39
CA ALA A 342 -23.09 -37.09 7.07
C ALA A 342 -24.45 -37.54 6.53
N PHE A 343 -24.85 -37.07 5.36
CA PHE A 343 -26.03 -37.52 4.65
C PHE A 343 -25.58 -38.40 3.49
N THR A 344 -25.97 -39.67 3.57
CA THR A 344 -25.49 -40.75 2.70
C THR A 344 -26.55 -41.25 1.72
N GLY A 345 -27.83 -40.93 1.96
CA GLY A 345 -28.90 -41.13 0.98
C GLY A 345 -28.89 -40.07 -0.13
N VAL A 346 -29.74 -40.27 -1.14
CA VAL A 346 -29.84 -39.38 -2.29
C VAL A 346 -30.71 -38.17 -1.96
N ILE A 347 -30.17 -36.98 -2.18
CA ILE A 347 -30.93 -35.73 -2.21
C ILE A 347 -31.37 -35.48 -3.66
N SER A 348 -32.66 -35.32 -3.89
CA SER A 348 -33.28 -35.20 -5.22
C SER A 348 -34.28 -34.04 -5.26
N GLY A 349 -34.76 -33.69 -6.46
CA GLY A 349 -35.83 -32.70 -6.64
C GLY A 349 -35.38 -31.45 -7.40
N SER A 350 -36.26 -30.46 -7.54
CA SER A 350 -36.02 -29.32 -8.43
C SER A 350 -35.50 -28.06 -7.71
N GLY A 351 -35.75 -27.93 -6.40
CA GLY A 351 -35.26 -26.80 -5.60
C GLY A 351 -33.80 -26.88 -5.18
N GLY A 352 -33.33 -25.79 -4.60
CA GLY A 352 -31.97 -25.59 -4.10
C GLY A 352 -31.79 -26.04 -2.65
N LEU A 353 -30.55 -26.40 -2.33
CA LEU A 353 -30.13 -26.78 -0.97
C LEU A 353 -29.41 -25.62 -0.28
N THR A 354 -29.90 -25.19 0.89
CA THR A 354 -29.17 -24.29 1.78
C THR A 354 -28.51 -25.08 2.91
N LYS A 355 -27.19 -24.96 3.03
CA LYS A 355 -26.41 -25.42 4.17
C LYS A 355 -26.22 -24.28 5.17
N ASP A 356 -26.82 -24.40 6.35
CA ASP A 356 -26.67 -23.47 7.46
C ASP A 356 -26.03 -24.12 8.71
N GLY A 357 -25.71 -23.31 9.71
CA GLY A 357 -25.13 -23.76 10.98
C GLY A 357 -23.61 -23.97 10.94
N ALA A 358 -22.96 -23.88 12.09
CA ALA A 358 -21.49 -23.86 12.18
C ALA A 358 -20.81 -25.24 11.94
N GLY A 359 -21.57 -26.33 11.96
CA GLY A 359 -21.04 -27.69 11.82
C GLY A 359 -20.75 -28.10 10.39
N THR A 360 -20.06 -29.23 10.21
CA THR A 360 -19.73 -29.82 8.91
C THR A 360 -20.88 -30.68 8.39
N LEU A 361 -21.37 -30.41 7.19
CA LEU A 361 -22.29 -31.28 6.45
C LEU A 361 -21.52 -32.04 5.38
N VAL A 362 -21.54 -33.37 5.44
CA VAL A 362 -20.92 -34.25 4.44
C VAL A 362 -22.00 -34.89 3.58
N LEU A 363 -21.95 -34.69 2.26
CA LEU A 363 -22.85 -35.32 1.30
C LEU A 363 -22.10 -36.39 0.52
N THR A 364 -22.51 -37.65 0.67
CA THR A 364 -21.88 -38.78 -0.05
C THR A 364 -22.81 -39.49 -1.03
N GLY A 365 -24.12 -39.24 -0.96
CA GLY A 365 -25.09 -39.74 -1.92
C GLY A 365 -24.87 -39.14 -3.31
N ALA A 366 -25.17 -39.92 -4.36
CA ALA A 366 -25.19 -39.43 -5.73
C ALA A 366 -26.46 -38.59 -5.94
N ASN A 367 -26.33 -37.29 -5.69
CA ASN A 367 -27.46 -36.38 -5.59
C ASN A 367 -27.94 -35.92 -6.97
N THR A 368 -29.23 -35.58 -7.06
CA THR A 368 -29.90 -35.22 -8.33
C THR A 368 -30.76 -33.97 -8.20
N TYR A 369 -30.63 -33.21 -7.11
CA TYR A 369 -31.31 -31.92 -6.99
C TYR A 369 -30.73 -30.91 -7.99
N SER A 370 -31.57 -30.05 -8.58
CA SER A 370 -31.14 -29.15 -9.66
C SER A 370 -31.14 -27.66 -9.34
N GLY A 371 -31.66 -27.23 -8.19
CA GLY A 371 -31.78 -25.81 -7.86
C GLY A 371 -30.50 -25.14 -7.34
N GLY A 372 -29.37 -25.85 -7.34
CA GLY A 372 -28.08 -25.36 -6.84
C GLY A 372 -27.93 -25.47 -5.32
N THR A 373 -26.83 -24.91 -4.81
CA THR A 373 -26.47 -24.99 -3.39
C THR A 373 -26.05 -23.63 -2.84
N THR A 374 -26.57 -23.24 -1.68
CA THR A 374 -26.11 -22.06 -0.93
C THR A 374 -25.48 -22.48 0.39
N ILE A 375 -24.26 -22.03 0.68
CA ILE A 375 -23.56 -22.29 1.95
C ILE A 375 -23.53 -20.98 2.72
N THR A 376 -24.35 -20.87 3.77
CA THR A 376 -24.41 -19.68 4.64
C THR A 376 -23.48 -19.78 5.84
N GLY A 377 -23.17 -21.00 6.31
CA GLY A 377 -22.34 -21.23 7.48
C GLY A 377 -21.70 -22.63 7.55
N GLY A 378 -20.62 -22.73 8.34
CA GLY A 378 -19.90 -23.98 8.57
C GLY A 378 -19.16 -24.50 7.33
N THR A 379 -19.07 -25.82 7.20
CA THR A 379 -18.36 -26.49 6.10
C THR A 379 -19.31 -27.42 5.35
N LEU A 380 -19.35 -27.33 4.03
CA LEU A 380 -19.95 -28.34 3.16
C LEU A 380 -18.85 -29.21 2.57
N VAL A 381 -18.97 -30.54 2.72
CA VAL A 381 -18.07 -31.52 2.13
C VAL A 381 -18.87 -32.37 1.16
N GLY A 382 -18.37 -32.52 -0.06
CA GLY A 382 -18.96 -33.41 -1.05
C GLY A 382 -17.97 -33.71 -2.17
N ASN A 383 -18.46 -34.22 -3.28
CA ASN A 383 -17.68 -34.44 -4.49
C ASN A 383 -18.55 -34.10 -5.71
N THR A 384 -17.99 -34.23 -6.90
CA THR A 384 -18.67 -33.95 -8.19
C THR A 384 -19.94 -34.77 -8.44
N THR A 385 -20.19 -35.84 -7.69
CA THR A 385 -21.43 -36.64 -7.77
C THR A 385 -22.47 -36.27 -6.69
N SER A 386 -22.06 -35.61 -5.61
CA SER A 386 -22.95 -35.25 -4.49
C SER A 386 -23.29 -33.76 -4.41
N LEU A 387 -22.50 -32.91 -5.05
CA LEU A 387 -22.75 -31.47 -5.18
C LEU A 387 -23.31 -31.19 -6.57
N GLN A 388 -24.41 -30.45 -6.68
CA GLN A 388 -25.13 -30.21 -7.93
C GLN A 388 -25.51 -28.74 -8.10
N GLY A 389 -25.47 -28.24 -9.34
CA GLY A 389 -25.86 -26.88 -9.73
C GLY A 389 -24.91 -25.81 -9.20
N ASP A 390 -25.21 -24.54 -9.51
CA ASP A 390 -24.40 -23.41 -9.05
C ASP A 390 -24.28 -23.39 -7.52
N ILE A 391 -23.08 -23.08 -7.03
CA ILE A 391 -22.77 -23.02 -5.59
C ILE A 391 -22.48 -21.58 -5.17
N VAL A 392 -23.30 -21.04 -4.28
CA VAL A 392 -23.01 -19.80 -3.56
C VAL A 392 -22.31 -20.14 -2.24
N ASN A 393 -20.98 -20.08 -2.23
CA ASN A 393 -20.15 -20.38 -1.07
C ASN A 393 -19.82 -19.12 -0.26
N ASN A 394 -20.49 -18.89 0.86
CA ASN A 394 -20.17 -17.80 1.79
C ASN A 394 -19.42 -18.26 3.05
N ALA A 395 -19.02 -19.53 3.13
CA ALA A 395 -18.30 -20.11 4.27
C ALA A 395 -17.13 -21.00 3.81
N ALA A 396 -17.25 -22.33 3.91
CA ALA A 396 -16.22 -23.26 3.45
C ALA A 396 -16.83 -24.41 2.62
N LEU A 397 -16.23 -24.66 1.46
CA LEU A 397 -16.57 -25.75 0.55
C LEU A 397 -15.37 -26.68 0.39
N ILE A 398 -15.58 -27.98 0.59
CA ILE A 398 -14.58 -29.03 0.38
C ILE A 398 -15.09 -30.01 -0.68
N PHE A 399 -14.33 -30.14 -1.76
CA PHE A 399 -14.44 -31.27 -2.68
C PHE A 399 -13.49 -32.38 -2.21
N ASP A 400 -14.02 -33.39 -1.52
CA ASP A 400 -13.32 -34.63 -1.19
C ASP A 400 -13.43 -35.61 -2.37
N GLN A 401 -12.57 -35.39 -3.37
CA GLN A 401 -12.65 -36.03 -4.67
C GLN A 401 -11.66 -37.21 -4.74
N ALA A 402 -12.13 -38.41 -4.39
CA ALA A 402 -11.31 -39.63 -4.40
C ALA A 402 -11.09 -40.23 -5.80
N VAL A 403 -12.04 -40.02 -6.72
CA VAL A 403 -12.04 -40.49 -8.11
C VAL A 403 -12.10 -39.27 -9.03
N ASP A 404 -11.54 -39.30 -10.23
CA ASP A 404 -11.60 -38.14 -11.14
C ASP A 404 -13.05 -37.72 -11.45
N GLY A 405 -13.31 -36.42 -11.50
CA GLY A 405 -14.62 -35.88 -11.83
C GLY A 405 -14.59 -34.40 -12.25
N THR A 406 -15.63 -33.98 -12.96
CA THR A 406 -15.80 -32.61 -13.45
C THR A 406 -16.96 -31.93 -12.74
N PHE A 407 -16.73 -30.73 -12.23
CA PHE A 407 -17.76 -29.81 -11.76
C PHE A 407 -17.90 -28.68 -12.78
N ALA A 408 -19.04 -28.62 -13.46
CA ALA A 408 -19.25 -27.71 -14.58
C ALA A 408 -19.96 -26.40 -14.21
N ASP A 409 -20.62 -26.37 -13.05
CA ASP A 409 -21.42 -25.26 -12.58
C ASP A 409 -20.56 -24.18 -11.88
N ASP A 410 -21.10 -22.98 -11.71
CA ASP A 410 -20.37 -21.83 -11.19
C ASP A 410 -20.28 -21.86 -9.65
N ILE A 411 -19.12 -21.47 -9.11
CA ILE A 411 -18.88 -21.27 -7.68
C ILE A 411 -18.67 -19.79 -7.41
N SER A 412 -19.52 -19.19 -6.56
CA SER A 412 -19.51 -17.77 -6.20
C SER A 412 -19.45 -17.56 -4.68
N GLY A 413 -19.40 -16.31 -4.21
CA GLY A 413 -19.46 -15.96 -2.78
C GLY A 413 -18.11 -15.70 -2.10
N SER A 414 -18.12 -15.39 -0.80
CA SER A 414 -16.90 -14.98 -0.07
C SER A 414 -16.08 -16.12 0.54
N GLY A 415 -16.57 -17.35 0.45
CA GLY A 415 -16.04 -18.52 1.14
C GLY A 415 -14.80 -19.12 0.49
N SER A 416 -14.14 -20.02 1.23
CA SER A 416 -12.94 -20.74 0.77
C SER A 416 -13.30 -22.04 0.06
N LEU A 417 -12.46 -22.41 -0.92
CA LEU A 417 -12.52 -23.69 -1.63
C LEU A 417 -11.38 -24.60 -1.18
N THR A 418 -11.66 -25.85 -0.85
CA THR A 418 -10.64 -26.87 -0.57
C THR A 418 -10.82 -28.06 -1.50
N LYS A 419 -9.74 -28.48 -2.15
CA LYS A 419 -9.63 -29.75 -2.86
C LYS A 419 -8.92 -30.77 -1.96
N ASP A 420 -9.61 -31.86 -1.66
CA ASP A 420 -9.08 -33.04 -0.98
C ASP A 420 -9.35 -34.31 -1.80
N GLY A 421 -8.90 -35.46 -1.31
CA GLY A 421 -9.00 -36.75 -1.99
C GLY A 421 -7.97 -36.92 -3.11
N THR A 422 -7.66 -38.17 -3.46
CA THR A 422 -6.55 -38.51 -4.35
C THR A 422 -6.84 -38.31 -5.85
N GLY A 423 -8.11 -38.13 -6.24
CA GLY A 423 -8.51 -37.96 -7.63
C GLY A 423 -8.32 -36.54 -8.15
N THR A 424 -8.60 -36.36 -9.43
CA THR A 424 -8.61 -35.09 -10.15
C THR A 424 -9.97 -34.42 -10.01
N LEU A 425 -9.99 -33.18 -9.53
CA LEU A 425 -11.15 -32.29 -9.66
C LEU A 425 -10.93 -31.38 -10.86
N ILE A 426 -11.81 -31.45 -11.84
CA ILE A 426 -11.80 -30.57 -13.02
C ILE A 426 -12.89 -29.51 -12.82
N LEU A 427 -12.50 -28.24 -12.74
CA LEU A 427 -13.43 -27.11 -12.67
C LEU A 427 -13.54 -26.42 -14.03
N THR A 428 -14.74 -26.36 -14.59
CA THR A 428 -15.00 -25.68 -15.88
C THR A 428 -15.99 -24.52 -15.78
N GLY A 429 -16.59 -24.29 -14.62
CA GLY A 429 -17.47 -23.14 -14.35
C GLY A 429 -16.71 -21.81 -14.27
N THR A 430 -17.39 -20.71 -14.57
CA THR A 430 -16.83 -19.36 -14.41
C THR A 430 -16.97 -18.91 -12.96
N ASN A 431 -15.94 -19.18 -12.18
CA ASN A 431 -16.01 -19.01 -10.74
C ASN A 431 -15.70 -17.58 -10.31
N THR A 432 -16.43 -17.06 -9.31
CA THR A 432 -16.26 -15.71 -8.76
C THR A 432 -16.08 -15.69 -7.24
N TYR A 433 -15.75 -16.83 -6.63
CA TYR A 433 -15.51 -16.90 -5.19
C TYR A 433 -14.24 -16.14 -4.81
N THR A 434 -14.17 -15.58 -3.60
CA THR A 434 -13.03 -14.73 -3.20
C THR A 434 -12.22 -15.25 -2.01
N GLY A 435 -12.64 -16.33 -1.35
CA GLY A 435 -11.99 -16.83 -0.13
C GLY A 435 -10.70 -17.64 -0.35
N GLY A 436 -10.21 -17.73 -1.59
CA GLY A 436 -9.02 -18.47 -1.97
C GLY A 436 -9.23 -19.98 -2.08
N THR A 437 -8.18 -20.69 -2.48
CA THR A 437 -8.21 -22.13 -2.75
C THR A 437 -7.11 -22.85 -1.98
N THR A 438 -7.41 -24.01 -1.39
CA THR A 438 -6.41 -24.92 -0.80
C THR A 438 -6.46 -26.25 -1.52
N VAL A 439 -5.31 -26.76 -1.98
CA VAL A 439 -5.18 -28.08 -2.59
C VAL A 439 -4.36 -28.95 -1.64
N ASN A 440 -5.03 -29.86 -0.93
CA ASN A 440 -4.38 -30.74 0.04
C ASN A 440 -3.80 -31.99 -0.61
N GLN A 441 -4.55 -32.62 -1.52
CA GLN A 441 -4.21 -33.90 -2.15
C GLN A 441 -4.81 -34.02 -3.57
N GLY A 442 -4.23 -34.91 -4.37
CA GLY A 442 -4.65 -35.15 -5.76
C GLY A 442 -4.34 -33.96 -6.67
N THR A 443 -5.14 -33.83 -7.74
CA THR A 443 -4.97 -32.78 -8.76
C THR A 443 -6.19 -31.86 -8.79
N LEU A 444 -5.95 -30.55 -8.84
CA LEU A 444 -6.95 -29.56 -9.23
C LEU A 444 -6.64 -29.08 -10.65
N GLN A 445 -7.50 -29.40 -11.60
CA GLN A 445 -7.40 -28.94 -13.00
C GLN A 445 -8.43 -27.87 -13.28
N ALA A 446 -7.99 -26.74 -13.84
CA ALA A 446 -8.84 -25.57 -14.10
C ALA A 446 -8.16 -24.58 -15.06
N ASP A 447 -8.87 -23.51 -15.44
CA ASP A 447 -8.32 -22.35 -16.13
C ASP A 447 -8.34 -21.10 -15.21
N THR A 448 -7.90 -19.95 -15.71
CA THR A 448 -7.91 -18.68 -14.94
C THR A 448 -9.30 -18.08 -14.71
N ASN A 449 -10.35 -18.59 -15.35
CA ASN A 449 -11.74 -18.21 -15.06
C ASN A 449 -12.32 -19.08 -13.93
N SER A 450 -11.86 -20.33 -13.84
CA SER A 450 -12.27 -21.30 -12.83
C SER A 450 -11.55 -21.16 -11.48
N LEU A 451 -10.35 -20.59 -11.43
CA LEU A 451 -9.61 -20.39 -10.16
C LEU A 451 -9.51 -18.92 -9.78
N GLN A 452 -9.86 -18.63 -8.53
CA GLN A 452 -9.87 -17.27 -7.98
C GLN A 452 -9.10 -17.18 -6.66
N GLY A 453 -8.54 -15.99 -6.40
CA GLY A 453 -7.82 -15.66 -5.16
C GLY A 453 -6.47 -16.37 -5.00
N ASP A 454 -5.88 -16.25 -3.80
CA ASP A 454 -4.62 -16.95 -3.48
C ASP A 454 -4.83 -18.46 -3.39
N ILE A 455 -3.79 -19.22 -3.73
CA ILE A 455 -3.79 -20.69 -3.68
C ILE A 455 -2.70 -21.21 -2.76
N LEU A 456 -3.11 -22.02 -1.77
CA LEU A 456 -2.20 -22.88 -1.02
C LEU A 456 -2.15 -24.26 -1.69
N ASN A 457 -1.11 -24.50 -2.49
CA ASN A 457 -0.89 -25.75 -3.21
C ASN A 457 0.03 -26.68 -2.42
N ASN A 458 -0.51 -27.78 -1.89
CA ASN A 458 0.27 -28.84 -1.23
C ASN A 458 0.32 -30.14 -2.06
N ALA A 459 -0.23 -30.15 -3.27
CA ALA A 459 -0.25 -31.31 -4.16
C ALA A 459 0.00 -30.89 -5.62
N GLU A 460 -0.99 -30.97 -6.50
CA GLU A 460 -0.85 -30.63 -7.92
C GLU A 460 -1.93 -29.65 -8.37
N ILE A 461 -1.52 -28.61 -9.11
CA ILE A 461 -2.42 -27.75 -9.88
C ILE A 461 -2.08 -27.85 -11.35
N VAL A 462 -3.10 -28.12 -12.16
CA VAL A 462 -3.01 -28.14 -13.62
C VAL A 462 -3.79 -26.97 -14.18
N PHE A 463 -3.10 -26.02 -14.84
CA PHE A 463 -3.75 -25.00 -15.64
C PHE A 463 -3.99 -25.48 -17.08
N ASP A 464 -5.24 -25.75 -17.42
CA ASP A 464 -5.70 -26.15 -18.76
C ASP A 464 -6.17 -24.91 -19.56
N GLN A 465 -5.25 -23.96 -19.72
CA GLN A 465 -5.52 -22.64 -20.29
C GLN A 465 -5.54 -22.65 -21.84
N LEU A 466 -6.70 -22.91 -22.45
CA LEU A 466 -6.85 -22.99 -23.92
C LEU A 466 -6.80 -21.64 -24.66
N VAL A 467 -7.10 -20.55 -23.95
CA VAL A 467 -7.10 -19.16 -24.44
C VAL A 467 -6.24 -18.33 -23.49
N ASP A 468 -5.58 -17.28 -23.92
CA ASP A 468 -4.76 -16.45 -23.02
C ASP A 468 -5.53 -16.01 -21.77
N GLY A 469 -4.89 -16.14 -20.60
CA GLY A 469 -5.48 -15.84 -19.30
C GLY A 469 -4.43 -15.37 -18.29
N THR A 470 -4.86 -14.53 -17.34
CA THR A 470 -3.99 -14.00 -16.28
C THR A 470 -4.46 -14.48 -14.92
N PHE A 471 -3.55 -15.09 -14.17
CA PHE A 471 -3.77 -15.45 -12.77
C PHE A 471 -2.99 -14.52 -11.85
N SER A 472 -3.70 -13.74 -11.03
CA SER A 472 -3.11 -12.71 -10.17
C SER A 472 -2.93 -13.12 -8.71
N GLY A 473 -3.54 -14.23 -8.28
CA GLY A 473 -3.36 -14.76 -6.93
C GLY A 473 -1.94 -15.26 -6.68
N ILE A 474 -1.53 -15.28 -5.41
CA ILE A 474 -0.26 -15.90 -4.99
C ILE A 474 -0.47 -17.41 -4.89
N ILE A 475 0.37 -18.18 -5.58
CA ILE A 475 0.50 -19.62 -5.42
C ILE A 475 1.62 -19.90 -4.41
N SER A 476 1.30 -20.64 -3.35
CA SER A 476 2.19 -20.98 -2.25
C SER A 476 2.15 -22.48 -1.93
N GLY A 477 3.01 -22.95 -1.04
CA GLY A 477 3.00 -24.33 -0.55
C GLY A 477 4.05 -25.24 -1.22
N SER A 478 3.91 -26.55 -1.00
CA SER A 478 4.92 -27.54 -1.46
C SER A 478 4.59 -28.21 -2.79
N GLY A 479 3.41 -27.95 -3.32
CA GLY A 479 2.88 -28.60 -4.52
C GLY A 479 3.52 -28.13 -5.83
N HIS A 480 3.26 -28.90 -6.87
CA HIS A 480 3.74 -28.70 -8.23
C HIS A 480 2.68 -28.04 -9.12
N LEU A 481 3.14 -27.30 -10.12
CA LEU A 481 2.33 -26.56 -11.08
C LEU A 481 2.57 -27.12 -12.49
N THR A 482 1.53 -27.59 -13.17
CA THR A 482 1.62 -28.02 -14.57
C THR A 482 0.76 -27.17 -15.50
N HIS A 483 1.26 -26.90 -16.71
CA HIS A 483 0.51 -26.30 -17.80
C HIS A 483 0.62 -27.16 -19.08
N TYR A 484 -0.53 -27.52 -19.69
CA TYR A 484 -0.60 -28.39 -20.87
C TYR A 484 -1.15 -27.71 -22.14
N ALA A 485 -1.94 -26.64 -22.01
CA ALA A 485 -2.84 -26.14 -23.06
C ALA A 485 -2.18 -25.16 -24.05
N GLY A 486 -2.92 -24.71 -25.08
CA GLY A 486 -2.34 -23.91 -26.19
C GLY A 486 -2.28 -22.39 -26.00
N GLY A 487 -2.94 -21.84 -24.97
CA GLY A 487 -2.93 -20.41 -24.68
C GLY A 487 -1.77 -19.99 -23.78
N THR A 488 -1.67 -18.69 -23.51
CA THR A 488 -0.71 -18.11 -22.57
C THR A 488 -1.29 -18.06 -21.17
N LEU A 489 -0.67 -18.73 -20.20
CA LEU A 489 -0.89 -18.53 -18.78
C LEU A 489 0.05 -17.42 -18.27
N THR A 490 -0.50 -16.25 -17.96
CA THR A 490 0.26 -15.15 -17.35
C THR A 490 0.13 -15.18 -15.83
N LEU A 491 1.25 -15.36 -15.12
CA LEU A 491 1.31 -15.32 -13.66
C LEU A 491 1.81 -13.93 -13.21
N THR A 492 1.03 -13.24 -12.37
CA THR A 492 1.43 -11.92 -11.85
C THR A 492 1.60 -11.88 -10.33
N GLY A 493 1.12 -12.90 -9.60
CA GLY A 493 1.33 -13.02 -8.16
C GLY A 493 2.79 -13.34 -7.82
N ALA A 494 3.29 -12.80 -6.71
CA ALA A 494 4.62 -13.13 -6.19
C ALA A 494 4.61 -14.52 -5.54
N ASN A 495 4.79 -15.53 -6.38
CA ASN A 495 4.61 -16.93 -6.00
C ASN A 495 5.72 -17.43 -5.07
N THR A 496 5.40 -18.43 -4.23
CA THR A 496 6.33 -19.01 -3.24
C THR A 496 6.27 -20.54 -3.19
N TYR A 497 5.56 -21.18 -4.13
CA TYR A 497 5.48 -22.63 -4.17
C TYR A 497 6.85 -23.27 -4.47
N SER A 498 7.14 -24.41 -3.84
CA SER A 498 8.45 -25.05 -3.93
C SER A 498 8.49 -26.32 -4.77
N GLY A 499 7.34 -26.84 -5.24
CA GLY A 499 7.28 -28.08 -6.01
C GLY A 499 7.75 -27.97 -7.46
N GLY A 500 8.06 -26.76 -7.93
CA GLY A 500 8.49 -26.49 -9.31
C GLY A 500 7.32 -26.37 -10.29
N THR A 501 7.68 -26.16 -11.56
CA THR A 501 6.73 -25.91 -12.65
C THR A 501 7.05 -26.83 -13.84
N THR A 502 6.03 -27.46 -14.43
CA THR A 502 6.14 -28.17 -15.72
C THR A 502 5.31 -27.45 -16.77
N ILE A 503 5.95 -27.06 -17.86
CA ILE A 503 5.32 -26.54 -19.07
C ILE A 503 5.35 -27.66 -20.10
N SER A 504 4.36 -28.55 -20.04
CA SER A 504 4.25 -29.66 -21.00
C SER A 504 3.81 -29.21 -22.39
N GLY A 505 3.22 -28.01 -22.48
CA GLY A 505 2.79 -27.35 -23.71
C GLY A 505 2.41 -25.88 -23.43
N GLY A 506 2.06 -25.13 -24.46
CA GLY A 506 1.60 -23.74 -24.30
C GLY A 506 2.70 -22.74 -23.96
N ILE A 507 2.27 -21.64 -23.35
CA ILE A 507 3.14 -20.55 -22.92
C ILE A 507 2.86 -20.22 -21.46
N ILE A 508 3.89 -20.21 -20.61
CA ILE A 508 3.82 -19.52 -19.32
C ILE A 508 4.58 -18.20 -19.44
N ALA A 509 3.92 -17.11 -19.04
CA ALA A 509 4.52 -15.79 -18.96
C ALA A 509 4.51 -15.27 -17.51
N GLY A 510 5.58 -14.61 -17.08
CA GLY A 510 5.70 -14.00 -15.76
C GLY A 510 7.04 -13.30 -15.61
N ASN A 511 7.37 -12.80 -14.42
CA ASN A 511 8.71 -12.30 -14.09
C ASN A 511 9.41 -13.22 -13.08
N ALA A 512 10.66 -12.92 -12.73
CA ALA A 512 11.45 -13.72 -11.78
C ALA A 512 10.89 -13.74 -10.33
N THR A 513 9.86 -12.95 -10.00
CA THR A 513 9.13 -13.04 -8.73
C THR A 513 7.90 -13.96 -8.81
N SER A 514 7.23 -14.00 -9.96
CA SER A 514 6.08 -14.89 -10.20
C SER A 514 6.47 -16.29 -10.66
N LEU A 515 7.64 -16.45 -11.26
CA LEU A 515 8.18 -17.73 -11.69
C LEU A 515 9.21 -18.16 -10.64
N GLN A 516 9.00 -19.30 -9.99
CA GLN A 516 9.86 -19.80 -8.91
C GLN A 516 10.18 -21.27 -9.06
N GLY A 517 11.28 -21.69 -8.41
CA GLY A 517 11.70 -23.08 -8.35
C GLY A 517 12.21 -23.63 -9.69
N GLU A 518 12.39 -24.94 -9.74
CA GLU A 518 12.77 -25.62 -10.98
C GLU A 518 11.63 -25.55 -12.01
N ILE A 519 11.99 -25.26 -13.27
CA ILE A 519 11.06 -25.22 -14.40
C ILE A 519 11.49 -26.28 -15.42
N ILE A 520 10.60 -27.23 -15.70
CA ILE A 520 10.72 -28.16 -16.83
C ILE A 520 9.92 -27.56 -17.98
N ASN A 521 10.59 -27.04 -18.99
CA ASN A 521 10.00 -26.34 -20.12
C ASN A 521 10.07 -27.17 -21.41
N ASP A 522 8.95 -27.75 -21.83
CA ASP A 522 8.77 -28.39 -23.14
C ASP A 522 7.85 -27.59 -24.08
N GLY A 523 7.32 -26.45 -23.61
CA GLY A 523 6.53 -25.48 -24.40
C GLY A 523 7.31 -24.19 -24.64
N ALA A 524 6.78 -23.07 -24.16
CA ALA A 524 7.49 -21.79 -24.13
C ALA A 524 7.39 -21.10 -22.76
N LEU A 525 8.48 -20.47 -22.35
CA LEU A 525 8.59 -19.66 -21.14
C LEU A 525 8.93 -18.22 -21.51
N ILE A 526 8.18 -17.26 -20.99
CA ILE A 526 8.43 -15.83 -21.21
C ILE A 526 8.67 -15.13 -19.88
N PHE A 527 9.84 -14.51 -19.75
CA PHE A 527 10.17 -13.57 -18.68
C PHE A 527 9.78 -12.14 -19.07
N GLU A 528 8.61 -11.69 -18.63
CA GLU A 528 8.11 -10.30 -18.73
C GLU A 528 8.77 -9.41 -17.65
N GLN A 529 10.05 -9.11 -17.82
CA GLN A 529 10.90 -8.54 -16.78
C GLN A 529 11.10 -7.02 -16.96
N ASN A 530 10.30 -6.22 -16.26
CA ASN A 530 10.36 -4.75 -16.33
C ASN A 530 11.29 -4.09 -15.29
N THR A 531 11.64 -4.81 -14.24
CA THR A 531 12.59 -4.39 -13.18
C THR A 531 13.79 -5.34 -13.16
N ASP A 532 14.90 -4.95 -12.55
CA ASP A 532 16.06 -5.83 -12.43
C ASP A 532 15.79 -6.92 -11.38
N GLU A 533 15.94 -8.20 -11.75
CA GLU A 533 15.73 -9.34 -10.84
C GLU A 533 16.66 -10.51 -11.16
N THR A 534 16.86 -11.39 -10.17
CA THR A 534 17.60 -12.65 -10.31
C THR A 534 16.65 -13.84 -10.27
N PHE A 535 16.75 -14.74 -11.25
CA PHE A 535 16.08 -16.03 -11.23
C PHE A 535 17.09 -17.12 -10.82
N SER A 536 16.79 -17.84 -9.74
CA SER A 536 17.67 -18.85 -9.14
C SER A 536 17.27 -20.29 -9.42
N GLY A 537 16.09 -20.52 -10.01
CA GLY A 537 15.61 -21.83 -10.39
C GLY A 537 16.35 -22.40 -11.59
N ALA A 538 16.51 -23.73 -11.65
CA ALA A 538 16.99 -24.38 -12.86
C ALA A 538 15.88 -24.40 -13.94
N ILE A 539 16.25 -24.22 -15.20
CA ILE A 539 15.34 -24.39 -16.34
C ILE A 539 15.86 -25.57 -17.15
N SER A 540 15.00 -26.53 -17.49
CA SER A 540 15.34 -27.73 -18.26
C SER A 540 14.28 -28.00 -19.35
N GLY A 541 14.46 -29.03 -20.17
CA GLY A 541 13.51 -29.40 -21.22
C GLY A 541 13.91 -28.89 -22.62
N ASN A 542 13.00 -28.98 -23.60
CA ASN A 542 13.30 -28.65 -25.00
C ASN A 542 12.58 -27.39 -25.51
N GLY A 543 11.80 -26.73 -24.66
CA GLY A 543 11.01 -25.54 -24.98
C GLY A 543 11.86 -24.27 -25.13
N SER A 544 11.29 -23.27 -25.79
CA SER A 544 11.91 -21.95 -25.97
C SER A 544 11.79 -21.08 -24.73
N VAL A 545 12.75 -20.19 -24.52
CA VAL A 545 12.70 -19.16 -23.47
C VAL A 545 12.83 -17.78 -24.13
N SER A 546 12.01 -16.81 -23.72
CA SER A 546 12.15 -15.41 -24.14
C SER A 546 12.29 -14.47 -22.93
N LYS A 547 13.17 -13.49 -23.06
CA LYS A 547 13.31 -12.34 -22.17
C LYS A 547 12.72 -11.09 -22.81
N ARG A 548 11.69 -10.54 -22.16
CA ARG A 548 11.00 -9.29 -22.48
C ARG A 548 11.08 -8.30 -21.33
N GLY A 549 10.54 -7.10 -21.55
CA GLY A 549 10.55 -6.00 -20.59
C GLY A 549 11.90 -5.29 -20.48
N THR A 550 11.89 -4.06 -19.94
CA THR A 550 13.04 -3.15 -19.94
C THR A 550 14.11 -3.48 -18.90
N GLY A 551 13.80 -4.30 -17.90
CA GLY A 551 14.70 -4.62 -16.80
C GLY A 551 15.73 -5.69 -17.16
N THR A 552 16.65 -5.92 -16.22
CA THR A 552 17.66 -6.97 -16.28
C THR A 552 17.09 -8.27 -15.73
N LEU A 553 17.20 -9.37 -16.49
CA LEU A 553 17.05 -10.72 -15.95
C LEU A 553 18.45 -11.30 -15.73
N GLN A 554 18.79 -11.57 -14.48
CA GLN A 554 19.99 -12.30 -14.14
C GLN A 554 19.68 -13.78 -13.94
N LEU A 555 20.33 -14.63 -14.73
CA LEU A 555 20.28 -16.07 -14.61
C LEU A 555 21.54 -16.58 -13.88
N ILE A 556 21.34 -17.33 -12.80
CA ILE A 556 22.40 -17.95 -12.00
C ILE A 556 22.19 -19.46 -11.93
N GLY A 557 23.29 -20.20 -11.71
CA GLY A 557 23.23 -21.66 -11.66
C GLY A 557 23.28 -22.29 -13.06
N THR A 558 22.84 -23.54 -13.19
CA THR A 558 22.86 -24.28 -14.46
C THR A 558 21.43 -24.41 -14.97
N HIS A 559 21.21 -24.08 -16.25
CA HIS A 559 19.97 -24.30 -16.95
C HIS A 559 20.27 -25.18 -18.18
N ASP A 560 19.67 -26.36 -18.21
CA ASP A 560 19.93 -27.44 -19.18
C ASP A 560 18.86 -27.52 -20.28
N PHE A 561 18.07 -26.46 -20.49
CA PHE A 561 17.11 -26.43 -21.57
C PHE A 561 17.80 -26.31 -22.93
N SER A 562 17.29 -27.01 -23.94
CA SER A 562 17.90 -27.08 -25.27
C SER A 562 17.23 -26.20 -26.32
N GLY A 563 16.05 -25.66 -26.03
CA GLY A 563 15.40 -24.68 -26.89
C GLY A 563 16.12 -23.32 -26.86
N GLY A 564 15.91 -22.50 -27.88
CA GLY A 564 16.58 -21.19 -27.99
C GLY A 564 16.16 -20.21 -26.89
N MET A 565 17.10 -19.34 -26.51
CA MET A 565 16.90 -18.21 -25.61
C MET A 565 16.87 -16.90 -26.40
N LEU A 566 15.69 -16.32 -26.56
CA LEU A 566 15.50 -15.05 -27.26
C LEU A 566 15.52 -13.88 -26.29
N VAL A 567 16.34 -12.85 -26.55
CA VAL A 567 16.35 -11.60 -25.79
C VAL A 567 15.72 -10.51 -26.67
N GLU A 568 14.44 -10.24 -26.45
CA GLU A 568 13.67 -9.27 -27.25
C GLU A 568 13.87 -7.84 -26.74
N HIS A 569 13.92 -7.65 -25.42
CA HIS A 569 14.07 -6.34 -24.77
C HIS A 569 14.85 -6.41 -23.46
N GLY A 570 15.45 -5.27 -23.08
CA GLY A 570 16.18 -5.11 -21.82
C GLY A 570 17.53 -5.84 -21.84
N ARG A 571 17.98 -6.30 -20.67
CA ARG A 571 19.28 -6.99 -20.50
C ARG A 571 19.09 -8.41 -19.98
N LEU A 572 19.79 -9.37 -20.58
CA LEU A 572 20.01 -10.70 -20.02
C LEU A 572 21.43 -10.75 -19.44
N VAL A 573 21.58 -11.12 -18.18
CA VAL A 573 22.88 -11.37 -17.54
C VAL A 573 23.00 -12.86 -17.22
N VAL A 574 23.98 -13.53 -17.84
CA VAL A 574 24.25 -14.94 -17.62
C VAL A 574 25.45 -15.07 -16.68
N ASN A 575 25.21 -15.33 -15.40
CA ASN A 575 26.24 -15.58 -14.38
C ASN A 575 26.25 -17.06 -13.94
N GLY A 576 25.89 -17.93 -14.89
CA GLY A 576 25.72 -19.37 -14.72
C GLY A 576 26.02 -20.10 -16.03
N SER A 577 25.22 -21.12 -16.35
CA SER A 577 25.34 -21.89 -17.60
C SER A 577 24.02 -22.01 -18.33
N LEU A 578 24.01 -21.59 -19.59
CA LEU A 578 23.05 -21.85 -20.66
C LEU A 578 23.72 -22.68 -21.78
N ALA A 579 24.71 -23.51 -21.47
CA ALA A 579 25.55 -24.18 -22.47
C ALA A 579 24.77 -25.07 -23.48
N ALA A 580 23.53 -25.46 -23.14
CA ALA A 580 22.65 -26.24 -24.01
C ALA A 580 21.75 -25.38 -24.92
N SER A 581 21.70 -24.06 -24.71
CA SER A 581 20.77 -23.15 -25.39
C SER A 581 21.52 -22.01 -26.10
N ASP A 582 21.20 -21.82 -27.38
CA ASP A 582 21.68 -20.69 -28.15
C ASP A 582 20.95 -19.41 -27.74
N VAL A 583 21.69 -18.32 -27.55
CA VAL A 583 21.15 -17.01 -27.21
C VAL A 583 21.10 -16.10 -28.43
N GLU A 584 19.92 -15.54 -28.69
CA GLU A 584 19.63 -14.59 -29.76
C GLU A 584 19.32 -13.20 -29.18
N VAL A 585 20.14 -12.20 -29.48
CA VAL A 585 19.98 -10.83 -28.96
C VAL A 585 19.39 -9.93 -30.05
N GLN A 586 18.14 -9.51 -29.86
CA GLN A 586 17.40 -8.68 -30.82
C GLN A 586 17.76 -7.19 -30.72
N SER A 587 17.27 -6.41 -31.68
CA SER A 587 17.45 -4.96 -31.72
C SER A 587 17.02 -4.27 -30.42
N GLY A 588 17.91 -3.49 -29.82
CA GLY A 588 17.67 -2.75 -28.57
C GLY A 588 17.74 -3.59 -27.30
N ALA A 589 18.05 -4.89 -27.41
CA ALA A 589 18.33 -5.76 -26.28
C ALA A 589 19.84 -5.92 -26.07
N SER A 590 20.22 -6.38 -24.88
CA SER A 590 21.63 -6.69 -24.58
C SER A 590 21.81 -7.98 -23.81
N ILE A 591 22.98 -8.61 -24.00
CA ILE A 591 23.49 -9.69 -23.15
C ILE A 591 24.74 -9.24 -22.38
N GLY A 592 24.93 -9.79 -21.19
CA GLY A 592 26.20 -9.78 -20.49
C GLY A 592 26.33 -10.91 -19.47
N GLY A 593 27.15 -10.68 -18.44
CA GLY A 593 27.49 -11.68 -17.44
C GLY A 593 28.75 -12.46 -17.77
N ASN A 594 29.22 -13.27 -16.81
CA ASN A 594 30.50 -13.97 -16.88
C ASN A 594 30.37 -15.51 -17.07
N GLY A 595 29.21 -15.96 -17.53
CA GLY A 595 28.82 -17.36 -17.63
C GLY A 595 29.10 -18.01 -18.98
N THR A 596 28.39 -19.11 -19.24
CA THR A 596 28.45 -19.85 -20.52
C THR A 596 27.08 -19.85 -21.20
N VAL A 597 27.05 -19.68 -22.51
CA VAL A 597 25.87 -19.88 -23.39
C VAL A 597 26.16 -20.97 -24.41
N GLY A 598 25.15 -21.53 -25.09
CA GLY A 598 25.33 -22.49 -26.19
C GLY A 598 26.03 -21.82 -27.37
N GLY A 599 25.27 -21.24 -28.29
CA GLY A 599 25.69 -20.25 -29.28
C GLY A 599 25.34 -18.83 -28.84
N LEU A 600 25.98 -17.83 -29.42
CA LEU A 600 25.60 -16.42 -29.29
C LEU A 600 25.40 -15.80 -30.66
N ILE A 601 24.22 -15.23 -30.90
CA ILE A 601 23.88 -14.47 -32.11
C ILE A 601 23.45 -13.07 -31.70
N VAL A 602 24.19 -12.06 -32.16
CA VAL A 602 23.86 -10.65 -31.94
C VAL A 602 23.35 -10.07 -33.25
N PHE A 603 22.04 -9.84 -33.34
CA PHE A 603 21.38 -9.30 -34.53
C PHE A 603 21.66 -7.81 -34.71
N ASP A 604 21.24 -7.26 -35.85
CA ASP A 604 21.22 -5.81 -36.10
C ASP A 604 20.55 -5.04 -34.94
N GLY A 605 21.25 -4.03 -34.41
CA GLY A 605 20.83 -3.24 -33.26
C GLY A 605 20.92 -3.94 -31.89
N GLY A 606 21.34 -5.20 -31.82
CA GLY A 606 21.60 -5.91 -30.56
C GLY A 606 22.99 -5.62 -30.00
N THR A 607 23.15 -5.76 -28.67
CA THR A 607 24.43 -5.50 -27.98
C THR A 607 24.93 -6.70 -27.17
N ALA A 608 26.19 -7.08 -27.36
CA ALA A 608 26.91 -7.93 -26.40
C ALA A 608 27.83 -7.06 -25.53
N ALA A 609 27.70 -7.18 -24.21
CA ALA A 609 28.51 -6.50 -23.21
C ALA A 609 28.86 -7.50 -22.09
N PRO A 610 29.87 -8.38 -22.33
CA PRO A 610 30.31 -9.43 -21.41
C PRO A 610 30.63 -8.93 -20.01
N GLY A 611 30.62 -9.86 -19.05
CA GLY A 611 30.99 -9.57 -17.68
C GLY A 611 29.93 -8.79 -16.89
N ASN A 612 30.35 -8.39 -15.70
CA ASN A 612 29.69 -7.38 -14.88
C ASN A 612 30.64 -6.18 -14.70
N SER A 613 31.45 -5.92 -15.73
CA SER A 613 32.47 -4.86 -15.81
C SER A 613 33.68 -5.04 -14.88
N ILE A 614 34.84 -5.60 -15.29
CA ILE A 614 35.28 -6.32 -16.51
C ILE A 614 35.08 -7.85 -16.37
N GLY A 615 34.80 -8.60 -17.45
CA GLY A 615 34.68 -10.07 -17.39
C GLY A 615 34.64 -10.86 -18.71
N GLU A 616 34.46 -12.18 -18.60
CA GLU A 616 34.51 -13.12 -19.73
C GLU A 616 33.16 -13.82 -19.94
N LEU A 617 32.60 -13.75 -21.15
CA LEU A 617 31.43 -14.53 -21.56
C LEU A 617 31.85 -15.64 -22.53
N THR A 618 31.54 -16.89 -22.20
CA THR A 618 31.87 -18.05 -23.04
C THR A 618 30.65 -18.51 -23.85
N SER A 619 30.82 -18.72 -25.15
CA SER A 619 29.92 -19.52 -25.97
C SER A 619 30.52 -20.93 -26.14
N ALA A 620 29.76 -21.95 -25.75
CA ALA A 620 30.10 -23.36 -25.85
C ALA A 620 30.14 -23.87 -27.30
N THR A 621 29.66 -23.09 -28.26
CA THR A 621 29.71 -23.38 -29.68
C THR A 621 30.27 -22.18 -30.47
N PHE A 622 29.43 -21.37 -31.09
CA PHE A 622 29.80 -20.31 -32.01
C PHE A 622 29.32 -18.93 -31.54
N VAL A 623 29.97 -17.89 -32.05
CA VAL A 623 29.53 -16.50 -31.91
C VAL A 623 29.30 -15.92 -33.30
N ILE A 624 28.15 -15.26 -33.51
CA ILE A 624 27.82 -14.51 -34.72
C ILE A 624 27.50 -13.06 -34.34
N PHE A 625 28.19 -12.12 -34.97
CA PHE A 625 27.84 -10.70 -34.97
C PHE A 625 27.32 -10.32 -36.35
N GLU A 626 26.04 -9.99 -36.46
CA GLU A 626 25.47 -9.49 -37.71
C GLU A 626 25.91 -8.03 -37.98
N ALA A 627 25.78 -7.60 -39.23
CA ALA A 627 25.97 -6.20 -39.57
C ALA A 627 24.99 -5.30 -38.78
N GLY A 628 25.51 -4.24 -38.15
CA GLY A 628 24.73 -3.31 -37.32
C GLY A 628 24.63 -3.69 -35.84
N SER A 629 25.14 -4.86 -35.44
CA SER A 629 25.31 -5.23 -34.02
C SER A 629 26.39 -4.39 -33.32
N THR A 630 26.35 -4.37 -31.97
CA THR A 630 27.38 -3.74 -31.13
C THR A 630 28.05 -4.76 -30.22
N TYR A 631 29.38 -4.76 -30.19
CA TYR A 631 30.16 -5.38 -29.13
C TYR A 631 30.73 -4.29 -28.22
N GLU A 632 30.15 -4.13 -27.05
CA GLU A 632 30.66 -3.23 -26.02
C GLU A 632 31.75 -3.95 -25.23
N VAL A 633 32.91 -3.31 -25.11
CA VAL A 633 34.09 -3.88 -24.47
C VAL A 633 34.67 -2.89 -23.46
N GLU A 634 34.71 -3.29 -22.20
CA GLU A 634 35.39 -2.55 -21.16
C GLU A 634 36.87 -2.93 -21.14
N VAL A 635 37.73 -1.93 -20.97
CA VAL A 635 39.19 -2.09 -20.89
C VAL A 635 39.77 -1.19 -19.81
N ASP A 636 40.89 -1.59 -19.22
CA ASP A 636 41.62 -0.76 -18.27
C ASP A 636 43.07 -0.50 -18.70
N ALA A 637 43.73 0.44 -18.01
CA ALA A 637 45.15 0.76 -18.27
C ALA A 637 46.12 -0.38 -17.88
N ALA A 638 45.69 -1.34 -17.05
CA ALA A 638 46.50 -2.48 -16.63
C ALA A 638 46.55 -3.61 -17.67
N GLY A 639 45.70 -3.56 -18.70
CA GLY A 639 45.63 -4.57 -19.74
C GLY A 639 44.51 -5.60 -19.53
N ASN A 640 43.61 -5.37 -18.57
CA ASN A 640 42.41 -6.19 -18.41
C ASN A 640 41.32 -5.72 -19.40
N ASN A 641 40.48 -6.65 -19.84
CA ASN A 641 39.41 -6.37 -20.79
C ASN A 641 38.27 -7.38 -20.71
N ASP A 642 37.11 -6.96 -21.22
CA ASP A 642 36.04 -7.91 -21.52
C ASP A 642 36.44 -8.83 -22.65
N LEU A 643 36.09 -10.11 -22.51
CA LEU A 643 36.42 -11.14 -23.48
C LEU A 643 35.20 -11.98 -23.84
N ILE A 644 34.99 -12.18 -25.13
CA ILE A 644 34.10 -13.23 -25.66
C ILE A 644 34.94 -14.42 -26.11
N VAL A 645 34.62 -15.60 -25.58
CA VAL A 645 35.26 -16.87 -25.96
C VAL A 645 34.28 -17.72 -26.75
N ALA A 646 34.53 -17.93 -28.04
CA ALA A 646 33.84 -18.94 -28.84
C ALA A 646 34.67 -20.24 -28.84
N THR A 647 34.14 -21.35 -28.34
CA THR A 647 34.90 -22.61 -28.34
C THR A 647 35.13 -23.17 -29.74
N THR A 648 34.26 -22.84 -30.71
CA THR A 648 34.40 -23.18 -32.12
C THR A 648 34.72 -21.93 -32.95
N THR A 649 33.77 -21.41 -33.73
CA THR A 649 33.99 -20.30 -34.68
C THR A 649 33.41 -18.98 -34.17
N ALA A 650 34.06 -17.88 -34.55
CA ALA A 650 33.48 -16.54 -34.46
C ALA A 650 33.28 -16.00 -35.89
N THR A 651 32.04 -15.67 -36.25
CA THR A 651 31.66 -15.07 -37.54
C THR A 651 31.25 -13.63 -37.31
N ILE A 652 31.93 -12.70 -37.97
CA ILE A 652 31.72 -11.26 -37.81
C ILE A 652 31.32 -10.69 -39.18
N GLU A 653 30.04 -10.51 -39.39
CA GLU A 653 29.48 -10.02 -40.66
C GLU A 653 29.52 -8.48 -40.77
N GLY A 654 29.74 -7.79 -39.64
CA GLY A 654 29.89 -6.35 -39.54
C GLY A 654 29.77 -5.89 -38.10
N GLY A 655 29.16 -4.72 -37.89
CA GLY A 655 28.91 -4.16 -36.55
C GLY A 655 30.04 -3.27 -36.02
N THR A 656 29.88 -2.79 -34.79
CA THR A 656 30.79 -1.83 -34.16
C THR A 656 31.32 -2.37 -32.84
N VAL A 657 32.64 -2.28 -32.63
CA VAL A 657 33.23 -2.44 -31.30
C VAL A 657 33.20 -1.10 -30.57
N SER A 658 32.45 -1.01 -29.47
CA SER A 658 32.36 0.20 -28.64
C SER A 658 33.25 0.03 -27.41
N VAL A 659 34.40 0.70 -27.38
CA VAL A 659 35.35 0.61 -26.27
C VAL A 659 34.96 1.58 -25.15
N LEU A 660 34.66 1.02 -23.99
CA LEU A 660 34.46 1.74 -22.74
C LEU A 660 35.73 1.63 -21.89
N ALA A 661 36.68 2.52 -22.13
CA ALA A 661 37.91 2.55 -21.36
C ALA A 661 37.64 3.12 -19.96
N GLU A 662 38.00 2.37 -18.92
CA GLU A 662 37.98 2.83 -17.53
C GLU A 662 39.03 3.91 -17.28
N ASP A 663 38.89 4.62 -16.16
CA ASP A 663 39.88 5.60 -15.75
C ASP A 663 41.22 4.95 -15.40
N GLY A 664 42.29 5.39 -16.05
CA GLY A 664 43.65 4.95 -15.77
C GLY A 664 44.71 5.67 -16.59
N ASP A 665 45.97 5.35 -16.28
CA ASP A 665 47.17 5.84 -16.95
C ASP A 665 47.54 4.93 -18.11
N TYR A 666 46.84 5.07 -19.22
CA TYR A 666 47.11 4.28 -20.41
C TYR A 666 48.49 4.60 -20.97
N LEU A 667 49.22 3.54 -21.31
CA LEU A 667 50.43 3.66 -22.10
C LEU A 667 50.08 4.21 -23.50
N PRO A 668 51.06 4.80 -24.22
CA PRO A 668 50.85 5.22 -25.60
C PRO A 668 50.39 4.10 -26.54
N GLN A 669 50.55 2.85 -26.11
CA GLN A 669 49.95 1.70 -26.77
C GLN A 669 49.60 0.61 -25.74
N THR A 670 48.35 0.17 -25.70
CA THR A 670 47.90 -1.01 -24.93
C THR A 670 47.10 -1.94 -25.85
N SER A 671 47.19 -3.27 -25.66
CA SER A 671 46.52 -4.25 -26.52
C SER A 671 45.76 -5.29 -25.71
N TYR A 672 44.59 -5.68 -26.20
CA TYR A 672 43.59 -6.51 -25.52
C TYR A 672 43.06 -7.56 -26.50
N GLN A 673 42.96 -8.83 -26.07
CA GLN A 673 42.26 -9.84 -26.86
C GLN A 673 40.81 -9.83 -26.47
N ILE A 674 39.94 -9.37 -27.38
CA ILE A 674 38.52 -9.10 -27.07
C ILE A 674 37.60 -10.22 -27.59
N VAL A 675 38.05 -10.97 -28.59
CA VAL A 675 37.37 -12.19 -29.05
C VAL A 675 38.41 -13.28 -29.25
N THR A 676 38.12 -14.49 -28.80
CA THR A 676 38.88 -15.70 -29.14
C THR A 676 37.97 -16.77 -29.73
N ALA A 677 38.50 -17.58 -30.66
CA ALA A 677 37.77 -18.65 -31.34
C ALA A 677 38.66 -19.90 -31.51
N GLY A 678 38.16 -21.08 -31.12
CA GLY A 678 38.91 -22.34 -31.21
C GLY A 678 39.20 -22.79 -32.66
N ASP A 679 38.18 -22.74 -33.51
CA ASP A 679 38.22 -23.14 -34.93
C ASP A 679 38.41 -21.96 -35.89
N GLY A 680 38.45 -20.74 -35.35
CA GLY A 680 38.91 -19.55 -36.04
C GLY A 680 37.90 -18.40 -36.14
N VAL A 681 38.42 -17.23 -36.51
CA VAL A 681 37.63 -16.00 -36.72
C VAL A 681 37.46 -15.77 -38.22
N THR A 682 36.22 -15.50 -38.66
CA THR A 682 35.90 -15.14 -40.04
C THR A 682 35.17 -13.80 -40.10
N GLY A 683 35.49 -12.98 -41.10
CA GLY A 683 34.93 -11.63 -41.23
C GLY A 683 35.57 -10.59 -40.30
N THR A 684 34.99 -9.39 -40.23
CA THR A 684 35.54 -8.23 -39.52
C THR A 684 34.43 -7.29 -39.04
N PHE A 685 34.63 -6.64 -37.90
CA PHE A 685 33.79 -5.51 -37.48
C PHE A 685 33.97 -4.35 -38.47
N THR A 686 32.92 -3.58 -38.68
CA THR A 686 32.93 -2.44 -39.62
C THR A 686 33.63 -1.23 -39.00
N ASP A 687 33.37 -0.96 -37.72
CA ASP A 687 33.88 0.20 -37.00
C ASP A 687 34.37 -0.15 -35.59
N VAL A 688 35.20 0.73 -35.03
CA VAL A 688 35.58 0.72 -33.62
C VAL A 688 35.61 2.15 -33.07
N THR A 689 35.03 2.36 -31.89
CA THR A 689 34.96 3.66 -31.22
C THR A 689 35.53 3.57 -29.82
N SER A 690 35.96 4.70 -29.25
CA SER A 690 36.38 4.79 -27.85
C SER A 690 35.92 6.10 -27.24
N ASN A 691 35.67 6.08 -25.93
CA ASN A 691 35.42 7.25 -25.10
C ASN A 691 36.68 8.13 -24.87
N LEU A 692 37.89 7.64 -25.19
CA LEU A 692 39.14 8.37 -24.98
C LEU A 692 39.47 9.35 -26.12
N ALA A 693 39.98 10.53 -25.79
CA ALA A 693 40.28 11.59 -26.78
C ALA A 693 41.60 11.35 -27.53
N PHE A 694 42.61 10.84 -26.82
CA PHE A 694 43.99 10.79 -27.31
C PHE A 694 44.44 9.40 -27.75
N LEU A 695 43.60 8.38 -27.57
CA LEU A 695 43.86 7.02 -28.03
C LEU A 695 42.89 6.65 -29.14
N THR A 696 43.43 6.28 -30.30
CA THR A 696 42.66 5.68 -31.39
C THR A 696 42.60 4.18 -31.17
N PRO A 697 41.40 3.58 -31.04
CA PRO A 697 41.25 2.14 -31.06
C PRO A 697 41.45 1.60 -32.48
N THR A 698 42.12 0.46 -32.59
CA THR A 698 42.28 -0.26 -33.86
C THR A 698 42.07 -1.75 -33.62
N LEU A 699 41.52 -2.46 -34.62
CA LEU A 699 41.30 -3.89 -34.54
C LEU A 699 42.26 -4.62 -35.48
N SER A 700 42.84 -5.71 -35.00
CA SER A 700 43.62 -6.64 -35.81
C SER A 700 43.06 -8.06 -35.67
N TYR A 701 43.09 -8.80 -36.78
CA TYR A 701 42.45 -10.10 -36.91
C TYR A 701 43.52 -11.18 -37.13
N GLY A 702 43.67 -12.05 -36.14
CA GLY A 702 44.44 -13.29 -36.25
C GLY A 702 43.56 -14.46 -36.68
N PRO A 703 44.13 -15.65 -36.89
CA PRO A 703 43.35 -16.83 -37.27
C PRO A 703 42.33 -17.23 -36.20
N ASN A 704 42.61 -16.96 -34.92
CA ASN A 704 41.83 -17.42 -33.77
C ASN A 704 41.47 -16.30 -32.77
N ALA A 705 41.74 -15.03 -33.09
CA ALA A 705 41.49 -13.94 -32.17
C ALA A 705 41.29 -12.59 -32.86
N VAL A 706 40.51 -11.72 -32.22
CA VAL A 706 40.41 -10.29 -32.51
C VAL A 706 41.14 -9.54 -31.41
N THR A 707 42.14 -8.74 -31.78
CA THR A 707 42.91 -7.92 -30.84
C THR A 707 42.57 -6.44 -31.04
N LEU A 708 42.10 -5.80 -29.98
CA LEU A 708 41.94 -4.36 -29.86
C LEU A 708 43.27 -3.75 -29.42
N THR A 709 43.75 -2.75 -30.13
CA THR A 709 44.92 -1.96 -29.74
C THR A 709 44.53 -0.49 -29.62
N MET A 710 44.67 0.06 -28.41
CA MET A 710 44.54 1.48 -28.12
C MET A 710 45.89 2.14 -28.37
N THR A 711 46.00 3.02 -29.37
CA THR A 711 47.27 3.69 -29.73
C THR A 711 47.13 5.19 -29.66
N ARG A 712 48.15 5.88 -29.13
CA ARG A 712 48.25 7.34 -29.13
C ARG A 712 48.06 7.88 -30.54
N ASN A 713 47.03 8.73 -30.70
CA ASN A 713 46.69 9.35 -31.98
C ASN A 713 47.50 10.63 -32.23
N ASP A 714 47.25 11.31 -33.35
CA ASP A 714 47.93 12.56 -33.71
C ASP A 714 47.25 13.83 -33.15
N ILE A 715 46.18 13.70 -32.36
CA ILE A 715 45.53 14.84 -31.71
C ILE A 715 46.47 15.34 -30.61
N THR A 716 47.02 16.53 -30.78
CA THR A 716 47.87 17.16 -29.76
C THR A 716 47.05 17.55 -28.52
N PHE A 717 47.67 17.70 -27.36
CA PHE A 717 46.94 18.18 -26.18
C PHE A 717 46.36 19.58 -26.44
N ALA A 718 47.10 20.42 -27.15
CA ALA A 718 46.60 21.72 -27.62
C ALA A 718 45.34 21.60 -28.49
N GLY A 719 45.26 20.59 -29.36
CA GLY A 719 44.14 20.36 -30.28
C GLY A 719 42.84 19.94 -29.58
N ALA A 720 42.93 19.42 -28.35
CA ALA A 720 41.77 19.15 -27.51
C ALA A 720 41.33 20.36 -26.66
N GLY A 721 42.15 21.41 -26.59
CA GLY A 721 41.83 22.65 -25.89
C GLY A 721 40.78 23.46 -26.64
N THR A 722 39.81 24.01 -25.89
CA THR A 722 38.73 24.85 -26.44
C THR A 722 38.90 26.33 -26.10
N THR A 723 39.70 26.65 -25.08
CA THR A 723 39.99 28.02 -24.65
C THR A 723 41.43 28.42 -24.98
N PRO A 724 41.75 29.73 -25.14
CA PRO A 724 43.12 30.20 -25.31
C PRO A 724 44.11 29.66 -24.27
N ASN A 725 43.73 29.62 -22.98
CA ASN A 725 44.55 29.08 -21.90
C ASN A 725 44.77 27.58 -22.07
N GLN A 726 43.72 26.79 -22.36
CA GLN A 726 43.86 25.34 -22.59
C GLN A 726 44.79 25.06 -23.78
N ILE A 727 44.63 25.78 -24.89
CA ILE A 727 45.47 25.62 -26.08
C ILE A 727 46.92 26.01 -25.77
N ALA A 728 47.14 27.11 -25.04
CA ALA A 728 48.48 27.56 -24.66
C ALA A 728 49.18 26.54 -23.74
N THR A 729 48.47 26.04 -22.73
CA THR A 729 48.97 25.00 -21.82
C THR A 729 49.21 23.68 -22.55
N GLY A 730 48.29 23.27 -23.43
CA GLY A 730 48.44 22.05 -24.24
C GLY A 730 49.70 22.10 -25.11
N ASN A 731 49.94 23.21 -25.82
CA ASN A 731 51.16 23.40 -26.62
C ASN A 731 52.43 23.31 -25.75
N ALA A 732 52.39 23.89 -24.55
CA ALA A 732 53.50 23.82 -23.62
C ALA A 732 53.76 22.38 -23.17
N ILE A 733 52.72 21.63 -22.80
CA ILE A 733 52.81 20.23 -22.39
C ILE A 733 53.34 19.35 -23.54
N ASP A 734 52.78 19.50 -24.75
CA ASP A 734 53.19 18.77 -25.95
C ASP A 734 54.71 18.95 -26.23
N SER A 735 55.28 20.11 -25.89
CA SER A 735 56.70 20.41 -26.08
C SER A 735 57.62 20.05 -24.89
N ALA A 736 57.07 20.01 -23.67
CA ALA A 736 57.83 19.91 -22.43
C ALA A 736 58.00 18.48 -21.94
N PHE A 737 57.00 17.62 -22.15
CA PHE A 737 56.94 16.30 -21.52
C PHE A 737 57.02 15.16 -22.52
N SER A 738 57.97 14.25 -22.28
CA SER A 738 58.05 13.00 -23.05
C SER A 738 56.89 12.05 -22.71
N PRO A 739 56.58 11.06 -23.56
CA PRO A 739 55.55 10.06 -23.28
C PRO A 739 55.71 9.26 -21.99
N ALA A 740 56.91 9.24 -21.39
CA ALA A 740 57.18 8.57 -20.12
C ALA A 740 56.91 9.45 -18.87
N SER A 741 56.52 10.72 -19.05
CA SER A 741 56.21 11.64 -17.95
C SER A 741 54.83 11.35 -17.36
N ALA A 742 54.69 11.45 -16.05
CA ALA A 742 53.40 11.29 -15.35
C ALA A 742 52.34 12.32 -15.82
N VAL A 743 52.78 13.55 -16.16
CA VAL A 743 51.88 14.57 -16.75
C VAL A 743 51.32 14.12 -18.09
N TYR A 744 52.17 13.49 -18.92
CA TYR A 744 51.78 13.03 -20.25
C TYR A 744 50.81 11.86 -20.15
N THR A 745 51.10 10.85 -19.35
CA THR A 745 50.26 9.64 -19.20
C THR A 745 48.89 9.96 -18.61
N ALA A 746 48.81 10.86 -17.61
CA ALA A 746 47.55 11.28 -17.02
C ALA A 746 46.63 11.94 -18.06
N LEU A 747 47.17 12.76 -18.97
CA LEU A 747 46.39 13.41 -20.02
C LEU A 747 46.02 12.47 -21.17
N VAL A 748 46.89 11.51 -21.55
CA VAL A 748 46.59 10.55 -22.62
C VAL A 748 45.36 9.70 -22.32
N GLY A 749 45.19 9.29 -21.06
CA GLY A 749 44.03 8.53 -20.62
C GLY A 749 42.74 9.33 -20.50
N ALA A 750 42.72 10.63 -20.82
CA ALA A 750 41.53 11.46 -20.67
C ALA A 750 40.51 11.24 -21.78
N SER A 751 39.23 11.25 -21.40
CA SER A 751 38.12 11.37 -22.34
C SER A 751 38.07 12.76 -22.98
N THR A 752 37.28 12.87 -24.06
CA THR A 752 37.03 14.16 -24.73
C THR A 752 36.43 15.21 -23.80
N ALA A 753 35.59 14.79 -22.85
CA ALA A 753 34.98 15.66 -21.85
C ALA A 753 35.96 16.11 -20.74
N GLU A 754 37.03 15.36 -20.51
CA GLU A 754 37.99 15.61 -19.43
C GLU A 754 39.21 16.43 -19.87
N ALA A 755 39.60 16.33 -21.13
CA ALA A 755 40.84 16.93 -21.65
C ALA A 755 40.98 18.42 -21.29
N GLY A 756 39.92 19.22 -21.45
CA GLY A 756 39.92 20.64 -21.10
C GLY A 756 40.17 20.91 -19.60
N ARG A 757 39.63 20.07 -18.70
CA ARG A 757 39.84 20.22 -17.25
C ARG A 757 41.28 19.94 -16.85
N GLY A 758 41.90 18.93 -17.48
CA GLY A 758 43.31 18.63 -17.26
C GLY A 758 44.18 19.81 -17.68
N LEU A 759 43.98 20.34 -18.88
CA LEU A 759 44.72 21.50 -19.39
C LEU A 759 44.55 22.75 -18.49
N ASP A 760 43.35 22.99 -17.99
CA ASP A 760 43.08 24.08 -17.04
C ASP A 760 43.88 23.91 -15.74
N ALA A 761 43.98 22.70 -15.18
CA ALA A 761 44.72 22.42 -13.96
C ALA A 761 46.23 22.70 -14.09
N PHE A 762 46.80 22.47 -15.28
CA PHE A 762 48.22 22.71 -15.56
C PHE A 762 48.56 24.17 -15.95
N SER A 763 47.56 25.07 -16.06
CA SER A 763 47.75 26.39 -16.67
C SER A 763 48.58 27.39 -15.85
N GLY A 764 48.49 27.39 -14.52
CA GLY A 764 49.12 28.44 -13.69
C GLY A 764 48.37 29.77 -13.68
N GLU A 765 47.07 29.77 -13.99
CA GLU A 765 46.22 30.95 -14.11
C GLU A 765 46.27 31.90 -12.88
N ILE A 766 46.50 31.36 -11.68
CA ILE A 766 46.60 32.13 -10.42
C ILE A 766 47.66 33.26 -10.50
N HIS A 767 48.76 33.05 -11.21
CA HIS A 767 49.81 34.07 -11.33
C HIS A 767 49.32 35.32 -12.06
N ALA A 768 48.45 35.16 -13.05
CA ALA A 768 47.82 36.26 -13.77
C ALA A 768 46.63 36.85 -12.98
N SER A 769 45.78 36.00 -12.38
CA SER A 769 44.58 36.45 -11.67
C SER A 769 44.91 37.24 -10.39
N SER A 770 46.00 36.94 -9.68
CA SER A 770 46.45 37.72 -8.51
C SER A 770 46.82 39.16 -8.85
N LEU A 771 47.36 39.43 -10.05
CA LEU A 771 47.64 40.78 -10.53
C LEU A 771 46.35 41.60 -10.75
N SER A 772 45.24 40.94 -11.11
CA SER A 772 43.94 41.61 -11.23
C SER A 772 43.46 42.13 -9.87
N ILE A 773 43.70 41.37 -8.78
CA ILE A 773 43.37 41.76 -7.40
C ILE A 773 44.30 42.89 -6.93
N ALA A 774 45.60 42.79 -7.18
CA ALA A 774 46.56 43.84 -6.85
C ALA A 774 46.20 45.20 -7.51
N SER A 775 45.65 45.17 -8.73
CA SER A 775 45.13 46.38 -9.39
C SER A 775 43.99 47.04 -8.62
N GLU A 776 43.08 46.27 -8.02
CA GLU A 776 41.99 46.81 -7.21
C GLU A 776 42.49 47.39 -5.88
N GLY A 777 43.44 46.73 -5.23
CA GLY A 777 44.10 47.26 -4.03
C GLY A 777 44.72 48.63 -4.29
N ALA A 778 45.39 48.81 -5.43
CA ALA A 778 45.88 50.12 -5.86
C ALA A 778 44.76 51.13 -6.13
N ALA A 779 43.62 50.69 -6.69
CA ALA A 779 42.47 51.56 -6.92
C ALA A 779 41.81 52.01 -5.60
N GLN A 780 41.71 51.14 -4.59
CA GLN A 780 41.22 51.48 -3.26
C GLN A 780 42.08 52.55 -2.59
N LEU A 781 43.41 52.42 -2.66
CA LEU A 781 44.34 53.44 -2.17
C LEU A 781 44.07 54.81 -2.81
N ARG A 782 44.02 54.89 -4.16
CA ARG A 782 43.68 56.13 -4.88
C ARG A 782 42.38 56.74 -4.36
N ARG A 783 41.33 55.93 -4.23
CA ARG A 783 40.00 56.40 -3.77
C ARG A 783 40.07 56.93 -2.34
N SER A 784 40.81 56.28 -1.44
CA SER A 784 41.07 56.79 -0.09
C SER A 784 41.77 58.16 -0.12
N LEU A 785 42.84 58.31 -0.91
CA LEU A 785 43.59 59.57 -1.02
C LEU A 785 42.75 60.71 -1.62
N ILE A 786 41.97 60.44 -2.68
CA ILE A 786 41.07 61.43 -3.29
C ILE A 786 40.00 61.86 -2.29
N GLY A 787 39.35 60.91 -1.60
CA GLY A 787 38.32 61.20 -0.59
C GLY A 787 38.81 62.03 0.60
N ARG A 788 40.11 62.01 0.90
CA ARG A 788 40.77 62.83 1.94
C ARG A 788 41.10 64.25 1.48
N SER A 789 41.45 64.39 0.21
CA SER A 789 41.82 65.66 -0.44
C SER A 789 40.63 66.60 -0.71
N GLN A 790 39.51 66.45 0.00
CA GLN A 790 38.42 67.42 -0.05
C GLN A 790 38.78 68.64 0.82
N VAL A 791 38.93 69.80 0.19
CA VAL A 791 39.25 71.07 0.83
C VAL A 791 38.00 71.55 1.57
N SER A 792 37.98 71.43 2.89
CA SER A 792 37.08 72.23 3.73
C SER A 792 37.68 73.62 3.87
N ALA A 793 36.93 74.67 3.50
CA ALA A 793 37.32 76.05 3.73
C ALA A 793 37.44 76.31 5.25
N ALA A 794 38.64 76.12 5.80
CA ALA A 794 38.96 76.51 7.17
C ALA A 794 39.74 77.82 7.12
N ALA A 795 39.12 78.87 7.63
CA ALA A 795 39.62 80.25 7.63
C ALA A 795 40.77 80.52 8.63
N ASP A 796 41.64 79.54 8.92
CA ASP A 796 42.77 79.78 9.82
C ASP A 796 44.03 79.00 9.42
N GLY A 797 45.15 79.72 9.34
CA GLY A 797 46.40 79.32 8.70
C GLY A 797 47.13 78.18 9.42
N ARG A 798 47.70 77.26 8.62
CA ARG A 798 48.49 76.06 9.01
C ARG A 798 47.80 75.12 9.99
N ASN A 799 46.92 74.27 9.44
CA ASN A 799 46.38 73.12 10.14
C ASN A 799 47.06 71.85 9.64
N ILE A 800 47.73 71.12 10.55
CA ILE A 800 48.27 69.78 10.28
C ILE A 800 47.23 68.76 10.75
N VAL A 801 46.91 67.78 9.90
CA VAL A 801 46.00 66.68 10.24
C VAL A 801 46.77 65.38 10.15
N LEU A 802 46.82 64.64 11.27
CA LEU A 802 47.24 63.25 11.26
C LEU A 802 46.01 62.38 11.08
N TRP A 803 46.14 61.32 10.31
CA TRP A 803 45.05 60.38 10.15
C TRP A 803 45.51 58.93 10.06
N SER A 804 44.63 58.05 10.52
CA SER A 804 44.71 56.62 10.28
C SER A 804 43.43 56.15 9.61
N GLU A 805 43.52 55.07 8.86
CA GLU A 805 42.39 54.40 8.24
C GLU A 805 42.64 52.89 8.24
N ALA A 806 41.63 52.14 8.66
CA ALA A 806 41.62 50.69 8.57
C ALA A 806 40.39 50.27 7.77
N GLY A 807 40.53 49.27 6.92
CA GLY A 807 39.42 48.79 6.11
C GLY A 807 39.55 47.34 5.73
N GLY A 808 38.42 46.73 5.40
CA GLY A 808 38.34 45.40 4.81
C GLY A 808 37.58 45.46 3.49
N ASN A 809 37.94 44.57 2.57
CA ASN A 809 37.29 44.47 1.27
C ASN A 809 37.08 43.01 0.84
N TRP A 810 36.09 42.82 -0.02
CA TRP A 810 35.72 41.56 -0.63
C TRP A 810 35.53 41.81 -2.13
N ILE A 811 36.23 41.03 -2.94
CA ILE A 811 36.23 41.15 -4.39
C ILE A 811 35.78 39.81 -4.95
N ASP A 812 34.78 39.83 -5.81
CA ASP A 812 34.43 38.70 -6.67
C ASP A 812 34.56 39.18 -8.11
N ARG A 813 35.37 38.50 -8.92
CA ARG A 813 35.56 38.81 -10.33
C ARG A 813 35.14 37.62 -11.17
N ASP A 814 34.27 37.91 -12.12
CA ASP A 814 33.75 36.92 -13.05
C ASP A 814 34.80 36.63 -14.13
N GLY A 815 34.99 35.34 -14.42
CA GLY A 815 35.74 34.85 -15.55
C GLY A 815 35.09 35.20 -16.89
N ASN A 816 35.74 34.82 -17.98
CA ASN A 816 35.31 35.17 -19.34
C ASN A 816 35.16 33.94 -20.26
N GLY A 817 35.05 32.75 -19.66
CA GLY A 817 35.04 31.46 -20.38
C GLY A 817 36.44 30.95 -20.76
N ASN A 818 37.47 31.80 -20.72
CA ASN A 818 38.88 31.39 -20.83
C ASN A 818 39.55 31.29 -19.45
N ALA A 819 39.43 32.34 -18.65
CA ALA A 819 39.86 32.40 -17.26
C ALA A 819 38.68 32.13 -16.31
N ALA A 820 38.97 31.55 -15.16
CA ALA A 820 38.03 31.23 -14.10
C ALA A 820 37.72 32.44 -13.20
N ASP A 821 36.64 32.32 -12.43
CA ASP A 821 36.22 33.30 -11.44
C ASP A 821 37.23 33.37 -10.28
N VAL A 822 37.62 34.57 -9.88
CA VAL A 822 38.52 34.80 -8.75
C VAL A 822 37.80 35.56 -7.65
N SER A 823 37.95 35.08 -6.42
CA SER A 823 37.46 35.75 -5.22
C SER A 823 38.63 36.17 -4.34
N SER A 824 38.47 37.28 -3.62
CA SER A 824 39.48 37.76 -2.68
C SER A 824 38.86 38.44 -1.48
N SER A 825 39.46 38.24 -0.32
CA SER A 825 39.20 39.02 0.89
C SER A 825 40.49 39.70 1.31
N GLY A 826 40.41 40.98 1.64
CA GLY A 826 41.59 41.74 2.02
C GLY A 826 41.33 42.72 3.15
N TYR A 827 42.43 43.21 3.72
CA TYR A 827 42.43 44.27 4.71
C TYR A 827 43.52 45.29 4.42
N SER A 828 43.31 46.52 4.90
CA SER A 828 44.21 47.64 4.70
C SER A 828 44.41 48.41 5.99
N LEU A 829 45.65 48.87 6.21
CA LEU A 829 46.00 49.81 7.27
C LEU A 829 46.82 50.96 6.67
N LEU A 830 46.29 52.16 6.81
CA LEU A 830 46.80 53.39 6.26
C LEU A 830 47.09 54.41 7.34
N LEU A 831 48.18 55.15 7.16
CA LEU A 831 48.58 56.28 8.00
C LEU A 831 48.97 57.44 7.10
N GLY A 832 48.60 58.66 7.47
CA GLY A 832 48.97 59.83 6.69
C GLY A 832 49.00 61.12 7.49
N ILE A 833 49.69 62.09 6.90
CA ILE A 833 49.78 63.46 7.38
C ILE A 833 49.40 64.41 6.26
N GLU A 834 48.55 65.38 6.56
CA GLU A 834 48.14 66.44 5.65
C GLU A 834 48.48 67.81 6.24
N ALA A 835 48.86 68.75 5.38
CA ALA A 835 49.06 70.14 5.77
C ALA A 835 48.47 71.08 4.72
N ASN A 836 47.84 72.15 5.19
CA ASN A 836 47.44 73.27 4.34
C ASN A 836 48.64 74.18 4.05
N VAL A 837 48.84 74.51 2.78
CA VAL A 837 49.85 75.46 2.28
C VAL A 837 49.10 76.69 1.76
N GLY A 838 49.04 77.73 2.58
CA GLY A 838 48.16 78.87 2.33
C GLY A 838 46.67 78.50 2.45
N ASP A 839 45.81 79.25 1.77
CA ASP A 839 44.34 79.09 1.88
C ASP A 839 43.74 78.15 0.82
N THR A 840 44.53 77.80 -0.20
CA THR A 840 44.02 77.12 -1.41
C THR A 840 44.62 75.74 -1.65
N VAL A 841 45.79 75.42 -1.08
CA VAL A 841 46.51 74.17 -1.35
C VAL A 841 46.57 73.28 -0.11
N LYS A 842 46.32 71.99 -0.29
CA LYS A 842 46.58 70.94 0.70
C LYS A 842 47.54 69.92 0.10
N ILE A 843 48.57 69.53 0.87
CA ILE A 843 49.52 68.46 0.49
C ILE A 843 49.47 67.39 1.57
N GLY A 844 49.54 66.13 1.17
CA GLY A 844 49.60 64.99 2.07
C GLY A 844 50.62 63.95 1.63
N ILE A 845 51.13 63.24 2.63
CA ILE A 845 51.93 62.03 2.46
C ILE A 845 51.23 60.93 3.23
N ALA A 846 51.13 59.75 2.64
CA ALA A 846 50.56 58.57 3.28
C ALA A 846 51.43 57.35 3.04
N GLY A 847 51.32 56.37 3.93
CA GLY A 847 51.89 55.05 3.75
C GLY A 847 51.04 54.01 4.46
N GLY A 848 51.19 52.75 4.08
CA GLY A 848 50.39 51.69 4.64
C GLY A 848 50.74 50.32 4.09
N THR A 849 49.95 49.35 4.55
CA THR A 849 49.99 47.97 4.06
C THR A 849 48.60 47.53 3.65
N THR A 850 48.54 46.67 2.63
CA THR A 850 47.36 45.89 2.26
C THR A 850 47.74 44.44 2.18
N GLU A 851 46.82 43.57 2.58
CA GLU A 851 46.94 42.13 2.44
C GLU A 851 45.65 41.58 1.83
N ALA A 852 45.79 40.61 0.94
CA ALA A 852 44.68 40.00 0.23
C ALA A 852 44.90 38.49 0.06
N ASP A 853 43.98 37.70 0.60
CA ASP A 853 43.84 36.29 0.27
C ASP A 853 43.08 36.19 -1.06
N VAL A 854 43.61 35.45 -2.02
CA VAL A 854 43.06 35.25 -3.37
C VAL A 854 42.77 33.78 -3.57
N LYS A 855 41.57 33.46 -4.09
CA LYS A 855 41.12 32.08 -4.31
C LYS A 855 40.58 31.93 -5.73
N LEU A 856 41.14 30.95 -6.44
CA LEU A 856 40.75 30.52 -7.77
C LEU A 856 40.29 29.06 -7.68
N ASN A 857 39.09 28.85 -7.12
CA ASN A 857 38.63 27.53 -6.69
C ASN A 857 38.54 26.52 -7.84
N ALA A 858 38.11 26.96 -9.03
CA ALA A 858 38.00 26.11 -10.22
C ALA A 858 39.37 25.59 -10.75
N ARG A 859 40.48 26.11 -10.22
CA ARG A 859 41.86 25.70 -10.53
C ARG A 859 42.60 25.14 -9.32
N GLY A 860 41.92 24.88 -8.20
CA GLY A 860 42.56 24.41 -6.96
C GLY A 860 43.67 25.33 -6.46
N SER A 861 43.61 26.63 -6.74
CA SER A 861 44.73 27.56 -6.55
C SER A 861 44.38 28.71 -5.61
N LYS A 862 45.38 29.19 -4.87
CA LYS A 862 45.29 30.34 -3.98
C LYS A 862 46.56 31.19 -4.02
N ALA A 863 46.44 32.44 -3.61
CA ALA A 863 47.58 33.31 -3.41
C ALA A 863 47.36 34.26 -2.24
N ASP A 864 48.44 34.60 -1.55
CA ASP A 864 48.47 35.61 -0.50
C ASP A 864 49.31 36.77 -1.01
N THR A 865 48.69 37.94 -1.17
CA THR A 865 49.36 39.13 -1.70
C THR A 865 49.47 40.20 -0.64
N GLN A 866 50.70 40.55 -0.26
CA GLN A 866 50.99 41.68 0.61
C GLN A 866 51.54 42.86 -0.21
N SER A 867 51.17 44.08 0.18
CA SER A 867 51.68 45.28 -0.47
C SER A 867 52.01 46.34 0.55
N VAL A 868 53.23 46.88 0.50
CA VAL A 868 53.66 48.01 1.32
C VAL A 868 53.85 49.22 0.42
N TYR A 869 53.14 50.31 0.68
CA TYR A 869 53.13 51.46 -0.20
C TYR A 869 53.33 52.80 0.49
N GLY A 870 53.85 53.74 -0.29
CA GLY A 870 53.95 55.15 0.04
C GLY A 870 53.31 56.00 -1.05
N ALA A 871 52.65 57.08 -0.66
CA ALA A 871 51.94 57.96 -1.58
C ALA A 871 52.13 59.43 -1.23
N VAL A 872 52.17 60.26 -2.26
CA VAL A 872 52.11 61.72 -2.17
C VAL A 872 50.88 62.19 -2.92
N TYR A 873 50.11 63.09 -2.32
CA TYR A 873 48.87 63.58 -2.90
C TYR A 873 48.62 65.01 -2.48
N GLY A 874 47.76 65.69 -3.22
CA GLY A 874 47.39 67.05 -2.89
C GLY A 874 46.15 67.51 -3.62
N SER A 875 45.65 68.66 -3.17
CA SER A 875 44.53 69.36 -3.79
C SER A 875 44.79 70.85 -3.82
N ALA A 876 44.26 71.52 -4.84
CA ALA A 876 44.28 72.97 -4.98
C ALA A 876 42.87 73.47 -5.35
N ALA A 877 42.31 74.37 -4.54
CA ALA A 877 40.99 74.97 -4.74
C ALA A 877 41.12 76.39 -5.33
N PHE A 878 40.39 76.64 -6.42
CA PHE A 878 40.30 77.90 -7.15
C PHE A 878 38.82 78.32 -7.24
N GLY A 879 38.29 78.87 -6.15
CA GLY A 879 36.85 79.14 -6.03
C GLY A 879 36.05 77.84 -5.98
N ALA A 880 35.11 77.66 -6.91
CA ALA A 880 34.33 76.42 -7.04
C ALA A 880 35.12 75.26 -7.67
N LEU A 881 36.24 75.53 -8.34
CA LEU A 881 37.04 74.51 -9.01
C LEU A 881 38.06 73.89 -8.05
N THR A 882 38.15 72.56 -7.99
CA THR A 882 39.18 71.85 -7.23
C THR A 882 39.97 70.93 -8.16
N LEU A 883 41.29 71.03 -8.13
CA LEU A 883 42.20 70.06 -8.75
C LEU A 883 42.75 69.13 -7.67
N ARG A 884 42.73 67.82 -7.92
CA ARG A 884 43.33 66.79 -7.06
C ARG A 884 44.30 65.98 -7.88
N ALA A 885 45.44 65.64 -7.30
CA ALA A 885 46.44 64.80 -7.95
C ALA A 885 47.24 64.01 -6.93
N GLY A 886 47.77 62.87 -7.35
CA GLY A 886 48.65 62.08 -6.52
C GLY A 886 49.40 61.01 -7.28
N ALA A 887 50.38 60.45 -6.60
CA ALA A 887 51.17 59.31 -7.06
C ALA A 887 51.47 58.37 -5.89
N SER A 888 51.51 57.08 -6.15
CA SER A 888 51.89 56.05 -5.18
C SER A 888 52.85 55.03 -5.78
N TYR A 889 53.67 54.46 -4.90
CA TYR A 889 54.52 53.30 -5.16
C TYR A 889 54.21 52.24 -4.11
N ALA A 890 54.00 51.00 -4.55
CA ALA A 890 53.89 49.83 -3.69
C ALA A 890 54.98 48.82 -4.06
N ASP A 891 55.65 48.26 -3.05
CA ASP A 891 56.35 46.98 -3.18
C ASP A 891 55.33 45.88 -2.90
N LEU A 892 55.29 44.86 -3.77
CA LEU A 892 54.37 43.74 -3.69
C LEU A 892 55.15 42.48 -3.33
N ASP A 893 54.56 41.63 -2.50
CA ASP A 893 55.03 40.27 -2.23
C ASP A 893 53.86 39.32 -2.44
N THR A 894 54.07 38.23 -3.16
CA THR A 894 53.00 37.29 -3.53
C THR A 894 53.48 35.88 -3.32
N ASP A 895 52.82 35.18 -2.41
CA ASP A 895 52.96 33.75 -2.21
C ASP A 895 51.80 33.04 -2.91
N THR A 896 52.09 31.97 -3.63
CA THR A 896 51.10 31.22 -4.40
C THR A 896 51.15 29.74 -4.02
N THR A 897 49.99 29.09 -4.00
CA THR A 897 49.86 27.64 -3.92
C THR A 897 48.90 27.19 -5.01
N ARG A 898 49.36 26.29 -5.87
CA ARG A 898 48.59 25.70 -6.96
C ARG A 898 48.54 24.19 -6.79
N ASN A 899 47.34 23.66 -6.62
CA ASN A 899 47.13 22.22 -6.57
C ASN A 899 46.75 21.72 -7.96
N VAL A 900 47.65 20.94 -8.55
CA VAL A 900 47.43 20.28 -9.83
C VAL A 900 46.96 18.87 -9.53
N ASP A 901 45.65 18.68 -9.54
CA ASP A 901 45.01 17.40 -9.29
C ASP A 901 44.17 17.02 -10.51
N PHE A 902 44.63 16.01 -11.24
CA PHE A 902 43.97 15.49 -12.42
C PHE A 902 44.23 14.00 -12.58
N ARG A 903 43.16 13.21 -12.45
CA ARG A 903 43.19 11.74 -12.53
C ARG A 903 44.17 11.16 -11.50
N SER A 904 45.18 10.41 -11.91
CA SER A 904 46.20 9.86 -11.01
C SER A 904 47.31 10.86 -10.64
N PHE A 905 47.37 12.01 -11.31
CA PHE A 905 48.42 13.00 -11.12
C PHE A 905 48.00 14.02 -10.06
N GLY A 906 48.85 14.19 -9.04
CA GLY A 906 48.64 15.14 -7.96
C GLY A 906 49.94 15.80 -7.52
N GLU A 907 50.04 17.12 -7.62
CA GLU A 907 51.14 17.92 -7.08
C GLU A 907 50.63 19.21 -6.44
N GLU A 908 51.22 19.61 -5.31
CA GLU A 908 51.07 20.95 -4.73
C GLU A 908 52.32 21.77 -5.07
N LEU A 909 52.11 22.88 -5.78
CA LEU A 909 53.16 23.72 -6.32
C LEU A 909 53.13 25.08 -5.64
N THR A 910 54.28 25.59 -5.22
CA THR A 910 54.38 26.85 -4.48
C THR A 910 55.43 27.77 -5.07
N ALA A 911 55.12 29.07 -5.16
CA ALA A 911 56.09 30.11 -5.53
C ALA A 911 55.91 31.34 -4.65
N SER A 912 57.03 32.00 -4.35
CA SER A 912 57.09 33.30 -3.66
C SER A 912 57.84 34.28 -4.53
N TYR A 913 57.23 35.42 -4.84
CA TYR A 913 57.85 36.43 -5.70
C TYR A 913 57.40 37.85 -5.40
N GLY A 914 58.34 38.77 -5.58
CA GLY A 914 58.09 40.19 -5.39
C GLY A 914 57.57 40.88 -6.66
N GLY A 915 57.08 42.09 -6.48
CA GLY A 915 56.60 42.95 -7.56
C GLY A 915 56.57 44.42 -7.15
N SER A 916 56.02 45.26 -8.01
CA SER A 916 55.81 46.68 -7.74
C SER A 916 54.57 47.21 -8.45
N ALA A 917 53.89 48.15 -7.81
CA ALA A 917 52.80 48.92 -8.40
C ALA A 917 53.14 50.41 -8.36
N VAL A 918 53.07 51.08 -9.51
CA VAL A 918 53.18 52.54 -9.61
C VAL A 918 51.87 53.10 -10.11
N GLN A 919 51.28 54.03 -9.37
CA GLN A 919 50.03 54.66 -9.75
C GLN A 919 50.18 56.18 -9.81
N VAL A 920 49.57 56.80 -10.82
CA VAL A 920 49.45 58.25 -10.94
C VAL A 920 48.02 58.60 -11.27
N PHE A 921 47.46 59.60 -10.62
CA PHE A 921 46.06 60.00 -10.82
C PHE A 921 45.86 61.51 -10.72
N GLY A 922 44.84 61.99 -11.42
CA GLY A 922 44.37 63.38 -11.36
C GLY A 922 42.85 63.46 -11.50
N GLU A 923 42.23 64.39 -10.79
CA GLU A 923 40.79 64.65 -10.81
C GLU A 923 40.53 66.17 -10.79
N ILE A 924 39.59 66.62 -11.60
CA ILE A 924 39.06 67.98 -11.59
C ILE A 924 37.60 67.94 -11.14
N GLY A 925 37.24 68.77 -10.16
CA GLY A 925 35.88 68.86 -9.61
C GLY A 925 35.36 70.29 -9.58
N TYR A 926 34.04 70.48 -9.72
CA TYR A 926 33.40 71.79 -9.63
C TYR A 926 32.28 71.80 -8.58
N THR A 927 32.51 72.43 -7.43
CA THR A 927 31.59 72.43 -6.29
C THR A 927 30.43 73.41 -6.50
N LEU A 928 29.21 72.89 -6.47
CA LEU A 928 27.94 73.61 -6.47
C LEU A 928 27.39 73.62 -5.03
N PRO A 929 27.35 74.78 -4.34
CA PRO A 929 26.78 74.87 -3.00
C PRO A 929 25.27 74.65 -3.04
N LEU A 930 24.76 73.85 -2.12
CA LEU A 930 23.33 73.67 -1.85
C LEU A 930 23.05 74.18 -0.44
N GLY A 931 21.84 74.68 -0.16
CA GLY A 931 21.55 75.36 1.11
C GLY A 931 22.00 74.64 2.39
N LYS A 932 21.98 73.28 2.39
CA LYS A 932 22.55 72.43 3.45
C LYS A 932 23.47 71.33 2.90
N GLY A 933 24.49 71.72 2.13
CA GLY A 933 25.47 70.77 1.58
C GLY A 933 26.12 71.26 0.29
N SER A 934 26.65 70.34 -0.51
CA SER A 934 27.17 70.63 -1.85
C SER A 934 27.08 69.44 -2.77
N VAL A 935 27.10 69.68 -4.08
CA VAL A 935 27.29 68.67 -5.11
C VAL A 935 28.49 69.07 -5.97
N GLU A 936 29.40 68.15 -6.23
CA GLU A 936 30.59 68.34 -7.04
C GLU A 936 30.61 67.29 -8.16
N PRO A 937 30.23 67.65 -9.40
CA PRO A 937 30.66 66.89 -10.58
C PRO A 937 32.19 66.87 -10.68
N PHE A 938 32.73 65.70 -11.04
CA PHE A 938 34.15 65.50 -11.24
C PHE A 938 34.45 64.69 -12.51
N ALA A 939 35.65 64.90 -13.04
CA ALA A 939 36.25 64.10 -14.11
C ALA A 939 37.69 63.75 -13.73
N GLY A 940 38.11 62.52 -13.95
CA GLY A 940 39.44 62.04 -13.55
C GLY A 940 40.10 61.15 -14.58
N VAL A 941 41.42 61.01 -14.44
CA VAL A 941 42.25 60.06 -15.18
C VAL A 941 43.27 59.43 -14.24
N ASN A 942 43.55 58.14 -14.44
CA ASN A 942 44.59 57.44 -13.69
C ASN A 942 45.33 56.43 -14.57
N GLY A 943 46.63 56.28 -14.30
CA GLY A 943 47.50 55.26 -14.88
C GLY A 943 48.07 54.37 -13.78
N LEU A 944 48.12 53.07 -14.03
CA LEU A 944 48.71 52.06 -13.17
C LEU A 944 49.73 51.26 -13.96
N TRP A 945 50.92 51.08 -13.40
CA TRP A 945 51.93 50.18 -13.91
C TRP A 945 52.21 49.10 -12.89
N LEU A 946 51.90 47.86 -13.23
CA LEU A 946 52.19 46.68 -12.41
C LEU A 946 53.39 45.95 -12.98
N LYS A 947 54.28 45.46 -12.13
CA LYS A 947 55.41 44.63 -12.52
C LYS A 947 55.60 43.52 -11.49
N ASP A 948 55.64 42.27 -11.94
CA ASP A 948 56.19 41.14 -11.19
C ASP A 948 57.69 40.96 -11.51
N LYS A 949 58.40 40.29 -10.60
CA LYS A 949 59.75 39.77 -10.82
C LYS A 949 59.67 38.35 -11.38
N ASP A 950 60.78 37.85 -11.90
CA ASP A 950 60.90 36.45 -12.32
C ASP A 950 60.65 35.54 -11.11
N PHE A 951 60.00 34.39 -11.34
CA PHE A 951 59.71 33.42 -10.30
C PHE A 951 59.80 31.98 -10.81
N ALA A 952 59.92 31.05 -9.88
CA ALA A 952 59.85 29.61 -10.14
C ALA A 952 59.02 28.94 -9.04
N GLU A 953 58.05 28.13 -9.46
CA GLU A 953 57.35 27.21 -8.57
C GLU A 953 58.28 26.07 -8.15
N THR A 954 58.01 25.52 -6.96
CA THR A 954 58.65 24.32 -6.43
C THR A 954 57.56 23.33 -6.01
N GLY A 955 57.83 22.04 -6.07
CA GLY A 955 56.91 20.99 -5.60
C GLY A 955 56.90 19.73 -6.47
N GLY A 956 57.18 19.85 -7.78
CA GLY A 956 57.21 18.70 -8.67
C GLY A 956 57.41 19.03 -10.15
N ILE A 957 57.09 18.09 -11.04
CA ILE A 957 57.40 18.19 -12.48
C ILE A 957 56.45 19.13 -13.23
N ALA A 958 55.27 19.43 -12.67
CA ALA A 958 54.33 20.39 -13.23
C ALA A 958 54.62 21.84 -12.80
N ALA A 959 55.72 22.08 -12.07
CA ALA A 959 56.18 23.41 -11.66
C ALA A 959 56.40 24.34 -12.86
N LEU A 960 56.00 25.59 -12.71
CA LEU A 960 56.12 26.66 -13.69
C LEU A 960 57.17 27.69 -13.29
N GLU A 961 57.89 28.21 -14.27
CA GLU A 961 58.71 29.41 -14.18
C GLU A 961 57.98 30.55 -14.88
N GLY A 962 58.00 31.74 -14.29
CA GLY A 962 57.40 32.95 -14.86
C GLY A 962 58.41 34.05 -15.09
N ASP A 963 58.33 34.68 -16.26
CA ASP A 963 59.18 35.83 -16.62
C ASP A 963 58.56 37.14 -16.11
N GLY A 964 59.39 37.97 -15.46
CA GLY A 964 58.98 39.26 -14.92
C GLY A 964 58.56 40.24 -16.02
N ARG A 965 57.35 40.78 -15.90
CA ARG A 965 56.68 41.57 -16.93
C ARG A 965 56.01 42.81 -16.37
N ARG A 966 56.25 43.96 -17.03
CA ARG A 966 55.52 45.20 -16.75
C ARG A 966 54.23 45.28 -17.58
N ARG A 967 53.09 45.48 -16.92
CA ARG A 967 51.78 45.79 -17.53
C ARG A 967 51.39 47.22 -17.20
N SER A 968 50.60 47.85 -18.06
CA SER A 968 50.12 49.22 -17.86
C SER A 968 48.64 49.33 -18.18
N TYR A 969 47.89 49.90 -17.25
CA TYR A 969 46.46 50.12 -17.37
C TYR A 969 46.15 51.59 -17.17
N SER A 970 45.09 52.08 -17.79
CA SER A 970 44.68 53.48 -17.65
C SER A 970 43.16 53.58 -17.69
N TRP A 971 42.62 54.46 -16.85
CA TRP A 971 41.19 54.67 -16.73
C TRP A 971 40.86 56.17 -16.78
N SER A 972 39.66 56.46 -17.25
CA SER A 972 39.00 57.75 -17.09
C SER A 972 37.78 57.59 -16.20
N SER A 973 37.48 58.57 -15.36
CA SER A 973 36.30 58.58 -14.51
C SER A 973 35.46 59.84 -14.70
N LEU A 974 34.14 59.69 -14.59
CA LEU A 974 33.17 60.78 -14.56
C LEU A 974 32.18 60.51 -13.44
N GLY A 975 31.93 61.49 -12.57
CA GLY A 975 31.03 61.24 -11.46
C GLY A 975 30.51 62.49 -10.77
N LEU A 976 29.72 62.23 -9.73
CA LEU A 976 29.14 63.22 -8.84
C LEU A 976 29.44 62.80 -7.41
N ARG A 977 29.84 63.76 -6.58
CA ARG A 977 29.89 63.58 -5.13
C ARG A 977 29.10 64.66 -4.43
N ALA A 978 28.45 64.30 -3.33
CA ALA A 978 27.61 65.19 -2.55
C ALA A 978 28.02 65.15 -1.07
N THR A 979 27.93 66.32 -0.43
CA THR A 979 27.96 66.44 1.03
C THR A 979 26.59 66.87 1.51
N ILE A 980 26.11 66.25 2.58
CA ILE A 980 24.78 66.47 3.16
C ILE A 980 24.94 66.92 4.60
N GLY A 981 24.48 68.12 4.90
CA GLY A 981 24.66 68.78 6.20
C GLY A 981 25.50 70.05 6.09
N ASP A 982 25.27 70.98 7.03
CA ASP A 982 25.98 72.27 7.05
C ASP A 982 27.46 72.07 7.40
N ALA A 983 28.33 72.96 6.88
CA ALA A 983 29.78 72.88 7.08
C ALA A 983 30.23 72.90 8.56
N GLY A 984 29.35 73.21 9.51
CA GLY A 984 29.56 73.19 10.96
C GLY A 984 28.83 72.05 11.71
N ALA A 985 28.07 71.18 11.04
CA ALA A 985 27.28 70.14 11.68
C ALA A 985 28.16 69.10 12.41
N PRO A 986 27.67 68.50 13.52
CA PRO A 986 28.40 67.44 14.22
C PRO A 986 28.54 66.18 13.36
N VAL A 987 27.61 65.94 12.43
CA VAL A 987 27.62 64.82 11.49
C VAL A 987 27.40 65.35 10.07
N VAL A 988 28.24 64.94 9.13
CA VAL A 988 28.12 65.26 7.70
C VAL A 988 28.02 63.96 6.92
N GLY A 989 26.98 63.82 6.10
CA GLY A 989 26.81 62.70 5.19
C GLY A 989 27.60 62.92 3.89
N ARG A 990 28.14 61.83 3.33
CA ARG A 990 28.80 61.83 2.03
C ARG A 990 28.23 60.74 1.15
N VAL A 991 28.00 61.09 -0.11
CA VAL A 991 27.60 60.14 -1.16
C VAL A 991 28.41 60.44 -2.42
N GLN A 992 28.87 59.41 -3.10
CA GLN A 992 29.53 59.52 -4.39
C GLN A 992 29.02 58.42 -5.32
N MET A 993 28.92 58.76 -6.60
CA MET A 993 28.75 57.82 -7.68
C MET A 993 29.60 58.27 -8.86
N GLY A 994 30.36 57.37 -9.46
CA GLY A 994 31.20 57.65 -10.62
C GLY A 994 31.27 56.46 -11.55
N TRP A 995 31.26 56.71 -12.85
CA TRP A 995 31.54 55.74 -13.89
C TRP A 995 33.04 55.78 -14.19
N GLU A 996 33.69 54.61 -14.21
CA GLU A 996 35.08 54.43 -14.62
C GLU A 996 35.12 53.60 -15.92
N HIS A 997 35.98 54.01 -16.86
CA HIS A 997 36.18 53.36 -18.15
C HIS A 997 37.66 53.12 -18.40
N ALA A 998 38.05 51.87 -18.67
CA ALA A 998 39.42 51.52 -19.01
C ALA A 998 39.74 51.88 -20.47
N LEU A 999 40.85 52.59 -20.70
CA LEU A 999 41.20 53.17 -22.01
C LEU A 999 41.98 52.20 -22.93
N GLY A 1000 42.26 50.97 -22.49
CA GLY A 1000 43.06 49.97 -23.21
C GLY A 1000 42.57 48.54 -23.01
N ASN A 1001 43.45 47.55 -23.27
CA ASN A 1001 43.15 46.15 -22.95
C ASN A 1001 43.09 45.95 -21.42
N VAL A 1002 42.15 45.12 -20.98
CA VAL A 1002 41.89 44.79 -19.57
C VAL A 1002 42.33 43.38 -19.21
N ASP A 1003 42.80 42.59 -20.19
CA ASP A 1003 43.35 41.26 -19.94
C ASP A 1003 44.62 41.36 -19.12
N VAL A 1004 44.69 40.52 -18.09
CA VAL A 1004 45.85 40.40 -17.22
C VAL A 1004 46.56 39.11 -17.58
N THR A 1005 47.83 39.18 -17.99
CA THR A 1005 48.52 38.02 -18.54
C THR A 1005 49.81 37.70 -17.78
N SER A 1006 50.13 36.41 -17.65
CA SER A 1006 51.43 35.91 -17.21
C SER A 1006 52.12 35.13 -18.33
N ASP A 1007 53.44 35.32 -18.46
CA ASP A 1007 54.28 34.57 -19.39
C ASP A 1007 54.98 33.45 -18.58
N LEU A 1008 54.64 32.19 -18.89
CA LEU A 1008 54.98 31.01 -18.11
C LEU A 1008 55.74 29.98 -18.96
N ARG A 1009 56.45 29.07 -18.31
CA ARG A 1009 57.08 27.88 -18.91
C ARG A 1009 57.13 26.75 -17.87
N PHE A 1010 57.03 25.49 -18.26
CA PHE A 1010 57.32 24.39 -17.33
C PHE A 1010 58.80 24.38 -16.95
N ALA A 1011 59.11 24.26 -15.65
CA ALA A 1011 60.47 24.13 -15.14
C ALA A 1011 61.18 22.86 -15.71
N ALA A 1012 60.40 21.84 -16.07
CA ALA A 1012 60.88 20.64 -16.76
C ALA A 1012 61.38 20.89 -18.20
N GLY A 1013 61.07 22.04 -18.80
CA GLY A 1013 61.47 22.43 -20.16
C GLY A 1013 60.30 22.84 -21.06
N GLY A 1014 60.54 22.91 -22.37
CA GLY A 1014 59.51 23.23 -23.38
C GLY A 1014 59.40 24.72 -23.74
N SER A 1015 58.39 25.04 -24.57
CA SER A 1015 58.12 26.40 -25.03
C SER A 1015 57.46 27.25 -23.95
N ALA A 1016 57.84 28.52 -23.86
CA ALA A 1016 57.10 29.50 -23.08
C ALA A 1016 55.70 29.71 -23.67
N PHE A 1017 54.72 29.96 -22.80
CA PHE A 1017 53.31 30.13 -23.14
C PHE A 1017 52.72 31.25 -22.30
N ARG A 1018 51.64 31.88 -22.80
CA ARG A 1018 50.97 32.98 -22.12
C ARG A 1018 49.63 32.52 -21.60
N ILE A 1019 49.34 32.86 -20.35
CA ILE A 1019 48.07 32.59 -19.70
C ILE A 1019 47.41 33.90 -19.31
N GLU A 1020 46.12 33.98 -19.60
CA GLU A 1020 45.26 35.08 -19.21
C GLU A 1020 44.58 34.73 -17.89
N GLY A 1021 44.65 35.65 -16.92
CA GLY A 1021 43.89 35.57 -15.69
C GLY A 1021 42.56 36.30 -15.82
N THR A 1022 41.82 36.36 -14.73
CA THR A 1022 40.52 37.03 -14.69
C THR A 1022 40.67 38.51 -15.12
N PRO A 1023 39.92 38.98 -16.14
CA PRO A 1023 40.12 40.31 -16.71
C PRO A 1023 39.70 41.42 -15.74
N LEU A 1024 40.28 42.61 -15.92
CA LEU A 1024 39.81 43.81 -15.24
C LEU A 1024 38.49 44.30 -15.87
N SER A 1025 37.68 45.03 -15.11
CA SER A 1025 36.45 45.58 -15.67
C SER A 1025 36.74 46.70 -16.67
N LYS A 1026 36.16 46.60 -17.87
CA LYS A 1026 36.28 47.64 -18.91
C LYS A 1026 35.44 48.85 -18.55
N ASN A 1027 34.27 48.61 -17.97
CA ASN A 1027 33.40 49.63 -17.41
C ASN A 1027 33.03 49.25 -15.98
N SER A 1028 33.07 50.21 -15.07
CA SER A 1028 32.53 50.02 -13.73
C SER A 1028 31.83 51.26 -13.19
N VAL A 1029 30.92 51.05 -12.25
CA VAL A 1029 30.28 52.10 -11.47
C VAL A 1029 30.79 52.00 -10.04
N HIS A 1030 31.56 53.00 -9.65
CA HIS A 1030 32.01 53.18 -8.29
C HIS A 1030 31.00 54.00 -7.48
N THR A 1031 30.67 53.52 -6.29
CA THR A 1031 29.80 54.19 -5.32
C THR A 1031 30.48 54.26 -3.96
N GLU A 1032 30.23 55.35 -3.25
CA GLU A 1032 30.66 55.53 -1.86
C GLU A 1032 29.52 56.16 -1.06
N ALA A 1033 29.29 55.66 0.15
CA ALA A 1033 28.39 56.28 1.11
C ALA A 1033 29.04 56.27 2.50
N GLY A 1034 28.96 57.39 3.22
CA GLY A 1034 29.62 57.47 4.51
C GLY A 1034 29.16 58.63 5.38
N LEU A 1035 29.62 58.60 6.63
CA LEU A 1035 29.36 59.62 7.64
C LEU A 1035 30.70 60.12 8.19
N ASP A 1036 30.85 61.43 8.28
CA ASP A 1036 31.89 62.08 9.06
C ASP A 1036 31.27 62.59 10.37
N TRP A 1037 31.70 62.05 11.49
CA TRP A 1037 31.32 62.51 12.82
C TRP A 1037 32.46 63.32 13.46
N ARG A 1038 32.21 64.61 13.67
CA ARG A 1038 33.11 65.52 14.38
C ARG A 1038 32.92 65.35 15.88
N ALA A 1039 33.55 64.31 16.42
CA ALA A 1039 33.48 63.99 17.85
C ALA A 1039 33.99 65.16 18.73
N THR A 1040 35.00 65.90 18.28
CA THR A 1040 35.46 67.16 18.89
C THR A 1040 35.93 68.13 17.80
N PRO A 1041 36.22 69.42 18.10
CA PRO A 1041 36.83 70.33 17.13
C PRO A 1041 38.16 69.86 16.55
N ARG A 1042 38.82 68.88 17.20
CA ARG A 1042 40.11 68.32 16.80
C ARG A 1042 40.04 66.88 16.32
N LEU A 1043 38.92 66.18 16.50
CA LEU A 1043 38.78 64.75 16.21
C LEU A 1043 37.58 64.52 15.29
N THR A 1044 37.84 63.93 14.13
CA THR A 1044 36.81 63.42 13.22
C THR A 1044 36.94 61.91 13.10
N LEU A 1045 35.84 61.21 13.27
CA LEU A 1045 35.69 59.78 13.00
C LEU A 1045 34.84 59.63 11.75
N SER A 1046 35.28 58.81 10.80
CA SER A 1046 34.50 58.58 9.59
C SER A 1046 34.33 57.10 9.32
N THR A 1047 33.15 56.73 8.82
CA THR A 1047 32.86 55.38 8.32
C THR A 1047 32.36 55.49 6.89
N ARG A 1048 32.89 54.64 6.00
CA ARG A 1048 32.55 54.64 4.59
C ARG A 1048 32.35 53.22 4.10
N TYR A 1049 31.26 53.02 3.37
CA TYR A 1049 31.07 51.87 2.50
C TYR A 1049 31.46 52.25 1.08
N THR A 1050 32.16 51.35 0.38
CA THR A 1050 32.49 51.46 -1.03
C THR A 1050 31.95 50.26 -1.79
N GLY A 1051 31.38 50.52 -2.95
CA GLY A 1051 31.07 49.50 -3.95
C GLY A 1051 31.70 49.89 -5.29
N ASN A 1052 32.19 48.93 -6.05
CA ASN A 1052 32.55 49.08 -7.45
C ASN A 1052 31.91 47.91 -8.20
N LEU A 1053 30.98 48.22 -9.10
CA LEU A 1053 30.22 47.23 -9.87
C LEU A 1053 30.67 47.31 -11.32
N GLY A 1054 31.38 46.29 -11.78
CA GLY A 1054 31.94 46.20 -13.12
C GLY A 1054 31.21 45.21 -14.02
N ASP A 1055 31.63 45.16 -15.28
CA ASP A 1055 31.19 44.14 -16.25
C ASP A 1055 31.78 42.75 -16.00
N HIS A 1056 32.82 42.64 -15.16
CA HIS A 1056 33.48 41.39 -14.79
C HIS A 1056 33.59 41.24 -13.25
N GLY A 1057 32.52 41.60 -12.55
CA GLY A 1057 32.40 41.40 -11.10
C GLY A 1057 32.34 42.67 -10.26
N GLN A 1058 32.55 42.52 -8.95
CA GLN A 1058 32.26 43.51 -7.94
C GLN A 1058 33.31 43.57 -6.82
N ASP A 1059 33.58 44.78 -6.33
CA ASP A 1059 34.42 45.05 -5.15
C ASP A 1059 33.60 45.82 -4.11
N HIS A 1060 33.52 45.27 -2.90
CA HIS A 1060 32.85 45.89 -1.78
C HIS A 1060 33.82 46.09 -0.62
N GLY A 1061 33.72 47.23 0.06
CA GLY A 1061 34.62 47.52 1.17
C GLY A 1061 33.98 48.39 2.24
N VAL A 1062 34.52 48.27 3.45
CA VAL A 1062 34.20 49.13 4.59
C VAL A 1062 35.48 49.71 5.15
N ARG A 1063 35.50 51.03 5.35
CA ARG A 1063 36.65 51.78 5.86
C ARG A 1063 36.25 52.60 7.07
N ALA A 1064 37.09 52.57 8.10
CA ALA A 1064 36.99 53.39 9.29
C ALA A 1064 38.22 54.29 9.39
N THR A 1065 37.98 55.57 9.59
CA THR A 1065 38.98 56.63 9.54
C THR A 1065 38.98 57.39 10.86
N VAL A 1066 40.17 57.67 11.38
CA VAL A 1066 40.37 58.62 12.47
C VAL A 1066 41.23 59.77 11.95
N ALA A 1067 40.78 61.01 12.12
CA ALA A 1067 41.53 62.20 11.74
C ALA A 1067 41.64 63.16 12.93
N PHE A 1068 42.87 63.54 13.27
CA PHE A 1068 43.21 64.41 14.38
C PHE A 1068 43.90 65.69 13.90
N LYS A 1069 43.34 66.84 14.27
CA LYS A 1069 43.86 68.17 13.96
C LYS A 1069 44.82 68.62 15.06
N LEU A 1070 46.08 68.87 14.70
CA LEU A 1070 47.15 69.34 15.59
C LEU A 1070 47.01 70.83 15.94
#